data_AF-A0A5B8BV55-F1
#
_entry.id   AF-A0A5B8BV55-F1
#
_cell.length_a   1.000
_cell.length_b   1.000
_cell.length_c   1.000
_cell.angle_alpha   90.00
_cell.angle_beta   90.00
_cell.angle_gamma   90.00
#
_symmetry.space_group_name_H-M   'P 1'
#
loop_
_entity.id
_entity.type
_entity.pdbx_description
1 polymer ?
#
loop_
_entity_poly.entity_id
_entity_poly.type
_entity_poly.pdbx_seq_one_letter_code
_entity_poly.pdbx_strand_id
1 'polypeptide(L)'
;MSLSANEMELREEEIRKHYEAAAEMLEGIDHTPRIAKPKEAAAAPERSSGIGTRRRFRSTTPGLVTRSTARPEGVRLVERIETADDGDPLVSPTQATVLHGLRRAVAIALATGEALSEATGLVELKKENLEGRLPETRKAEFGELLAAEALAVMYSFGNATSFLLAPSASEASVEIGAVEEVLTDNAPLALHGCLWELDQELATFADEEPKLVATVMAYAEQLMEKVALRGQSAPRMEAFTGAKYRVEADDLTIAGFTPARKAKGSTLVMQFKKPNEVVGNHIAKYQAMRLAKMIMAYDFERKLNPFVELGGFIFTFMGDGAPGTGKTTLIQMMAGLVSEYCGVAGYPFRYQNFGIDNIDSYQGKSGQNAKAFINNVLDPGVIGFGTVDDIDQIAGKRGDRQSSAGQQEVTAVLMEAFAGANTVVRGNCTFGMFSNYPENVDDALRQRAGARFLVDGPQTREDYIDILYLLMGKNHDLPLGDHEAYAAQEIKKAVSASFEGHSKPHEEGLLVVYEKVRGEIGELDTIAKVGRYLKAIQEADERFTGRAIKNITDAVKVRAMDFELPDEWMEEPELFLFKPYDEKLGMVSELRQPITMEMVIQEVNRYADSEFRYADKSDEVAIANMVRDFGRQEEAKKRYLEGKG
;
A
#
# COMPACT_ATOMS: atom_id res chain seq x y z
N MET A 1 -7.84 -6.14 -29.56
CA MET A 1 -8.24 -5.96 -28.15
C MET A 1 -9.72 -5.65 -28.14
N SER A 2 -10.56 -6.53 -27.58
CA SER A 2 -11.99 -6.28 -27.42
C SER A 2 -12.22 -5.48 -26.14
N LEU A 3 -12.75 -4.27 -26.25
CA LEU A 3 -13.18 -3.45 -25.11
C LEU A 3 -14.12 -4.25 -24.21
N SER A 4 -13.90 -4.20 -22.90
CA SER A 4 -14.82 -4.81 -21.94
C SER A 4 -16.19 -4.13 -22.01
N ALA A 5 -17.28 -4.83 -21.71
CA ALA A 5 -18.66 -4.40 -21.99
C ALA A 5 -19.11 -3.06 -21.35
N ASN A 6 -18.31 -2.45 -20.48
CA ASN A 6 -18.60 -1.18 -19.79
C ASN A 6 -17.51 -0.10 -19.98
N GLU A 7 -16.58 -0.30 -20.91
CA GLU A 7 -15.52 0.65 -21.22
C GLU A 7 -15.89 1.50 -22.44
N MET A 8 -16.06 2.81 -22.21
CA MET A 8 -16.32 3.81 -23.23
C MET A 8 -15.01 4.52 -23.57
N GLU A 9 -14.67 4.54 -24.85
CA GLU A 9 -13.55 5.34 -25.33
C GLU A 9 -13.97 6.82 -25.38
N LEU A 10 -13.23 7.68 -24.68
CA LEU A 10 -13.34 9.13 -24.81
C LEU A 10 -12.40 9.57 -25.91
N ARG A 11 -12.93 9.77 -27.12
CA ARG A 11 -12.10 9.94 -28.31
C ARG A 11 -11.34 11.25 -28.26
N GLU A 12 -10.13 11.25 -28.82
CA GLU A 12 -9.30 12.46 -28.88
C GLU A 12 -10.01 13.61 -29.61
N GLU A 13 -10.84 13.31 -30.60
CA GLU A 13 -11.65 14.32 -31.31
C GLU A 13 -12.68 14.99 -30.39
N GLU A 14 -13.26 14.27 -29.43
CA GLU A 14 -14.24 14.79 -28.48
C GLU A 14 -13.56 15.71 -27.46
N ILE A 15 -12.38 15.33 -26.99
CA ILE A 15 -11.59 16.15 -26.06
C ILE A 15 -11.10 17.44 -26.74
N ARG A 16 -10.65 17.35 -28.01
CA ARG A 16 -10.15 18.51 -28.77
C ARG A 16 -11.18 19.61 -28.99
N LYS A 17 -12.48 19.28 -29.06
CA LYS A 17 -13.55 20.28 -29.15
C LYS A 17 -13.54 21.27 -27.98
N HIS A 18 -13.03 20.84 -26.83
CA HIS A 18 -13.02 21.63 -25.60
C HIS A 18 -11.71 22.39 -25.36
N TYR A 19 -10.73 22.31 -26.27
CA TYR A 19 -9.43 22.97 -26.08
C TYR A 19 -9.52 24.49 -26.03
N GLU A 20 -10.33 25.11 -26.90
CA GLU A 20 -10.52 26.56 -26.92
C GLU A 20 -11.15 27.03 -25.60
N ALA A 21 -12.25 26.39 -25.18
CA ALA A 21 -12.90 26.69 -23.91
C ALA A 21 -11.96 26.48 -22.70
N ALA A 22 -11.16 25.40 -22.70
CA ALA A 22 -10.19 25.14 -21.65
C ALA A 22 -9.07 26.19 -21.60
N ALA A 23 -8.60 26.68 -22.76
CA ALA A 23 -7.62 27.75 -22.84
C ALA A 23 -8.19 29.07 -22.31
N GLU A 24 -9.39 29.46 -22.77
CA GLU A 24 -10.09 30.67 -22.31
C GLU A 24 -10.30 30.65 -20.78
N MET A 25 -10.69 29.50 -20.22
CA MET A 25 -10.90 29.36 -18.77
C MET A 25 -9.63 29.57 -17.94
N LEU A 26 -8.45 29.24 -18.47
CA LEU A 26 -7.17 29.48 -17.76
C LEU A 26 -6.60 30.88 -18.03
N GLU A 27 -6.86 31.44 -19.21
CA GLU A 27 -6.43 32.81 -19.57
C GLU A 27 -7.18 33.87 -18.77
N GLY A 28 -8.48 33.69 -18.54
CA GLY A 28 -9.28 34.66 -17.80
C GLY A 28 -10.71 34.24 -17.55
N ILE A 29 -11.10 34.11 -16.27
CA ILE A 29 -12.51 33.96 -15.88
C ILE A 29 -12.93 35.00 -14.85
N ASP A 30 -14.18 35.45 -14.98
CA ASP A 30 -14.85 36.26 -13.98
C ASP A 30 -15.69 35.35 -13.08
N HIS A 31 -15.14 35.00 -11.90
CA HIS A 31 -15.87 34.27 -10.87
C HIS A 31 -15.98 35.09 -9.58
N THR A 32 -17.16 35.09 -8.97
CA THR A 32 -17.36 35.64 -7.62
C THR A 32 -17.66 34.47 -6.68
N PRO A 33 -16.83 34.22 -5.66
CA PRO A 33 -17.00 33.06 -4.80
C PRO A 33 -18.35 33.12 -4.06
N ARG A 34 -19.02 31.99 -3.98
CA ARG A 34 -20.35 31.85 -3.34
C ARG A 34 -20.27 31.18 -1.97
N ILE A 35 -19.28 30.33 -1.75
CA ILE A 35 -19.09 29.55 -0.54
C ILE A 35 -17.79 29.96 0.14
N ALA A 36 -16.69 29.89 -0.60
CA ALA A 36 -15.36 30.19 -0.11
C ALA A 36 -15.15 31.69 0.12
N LYS A 37 -14.14 32.03 0.93
CA LYS A 37 -13.70 33.42 1.12
C LYS A 37 -12.35 33.63 0.43
N PRO A 38 -12.14 34.78 -0.24
CA PRO A 38 -10.82 35.14 -0.75
C PRO A 38 -9.78 35.06 0.37
N LYS A 39 -8.66 34.38 0.11
CA LYS A 39 -7.53 34.41 1.05
C LYS A 39 -6.91 35.80 0.99
N GLU A 40 -6.47 36.34 2.13
CA GLU A 40 -5.90 37.70 2.17
C GLU A 40 -4.61 37.75 1.35
N ALA A 41 -4.71 38.15 0.08
CA ALA A 41 -3.55 38.57 -0.70
C ALA A 41 -2.98 39.85 -0.09
N ALA A 42 -1.64 39.94 -0.03
CA ALA A 42 -0.94 41.13 0.44
C ALA A 42 -1.50 42.38 -0.26
N ALA A 43 -1.83 43.41 0.53
CA ALA A 43 -2.44 44.63 0.03
C ALA A 43 -1.66 45.18 -1.17
N ALA A 44 -2.36 45.39 -2.30
CA ALA A 44 -1.77 46.00 -3.47
C ALA A 44 -1.06 47.31 -3.07
N PRO A 45 0.23 47.50 -3.41
CA PRO A 45 0.97 48.68 -3.00
C PRO A 45 0.26 49.93 -3.50
N GLU A 46 0.13 50.95 -2.64
CA GLU A 46 -0.43 52.24 -3.02
C GLU A 46 0.32 52.75 -4.25
N ARG A 47 -0.38 52.89 -5.38
CA ARG A 47 0.22 53.41 -6.64
C ARG A 47 0.73 54.86 -6.49
N SER A 48 0.43 55.53 -5.38
CA SER A 48 0.90 56.87 -5.03
C SER A 48 0.70 57.13 -3.54
N SER A 49 1.77 57.56 -2.86
CA SER A 49 1.72 57.97 -1.46
C SER A 49 0.79 59.19 -1.27
N GLY A 50 -0.26 59.05 -0.46
CA GLY A 50 -1.14 60.15 -0.06
C GLY A 50 -2.54 60.16 -0.69
N ILE A 51 -2.88 59.20 -1.55
CA ILE A 51 -4.26 58.94 -1.98
C ILE A 51 -4.77 57.71 -1.24
N GLY A 52 -5.24 57.90 -0.01
CA GLY A 52 -5.82 56.80 0.76
C GLY A 52 -6.93 56.09 -0.02
N THR A 53 -7.04 54.78 0.16
CA THR A 53 -8.09 53.92 -0.43
C THR A 53 -9.48 54.36 0.06
N ARG A 54 -10.09 55.33 -0.63
CA ARG A 54 -11.40 55.88 -0.23
C ARG A 54 -12.45 54.76 -0.18
N ARG A 55 -13.20 54.68 0.93
CA ARG A 55 -14.41 53.84 1.03
C ARG A 55 -15.34 54.16 -0.15
N ARG A 56 -15.57 53.14 -0.99
CA ARG A 56 -16.34 53.26 -2.24
C ARG A 56 -17.84 53.41 -1.93
N PHE A 57 -18.53 54.29 -2.68
CA PHE A 57 -19.95 54.55 -2.51
C PHE A 57 -20.80 53.31 -2.86
N ARG A 58 -21.71 52.94 -1.96
CA ARG A 58 -22.72 51.89 -2.19
C ARG A 58 -23.91 52.49 -2.94
N SER A 59 -24.27 51.92 -4.09
CA SER A 59 -25.45 52.37 -4.85
C SER A 59 -26.73 52.06 -4.07
N THR A 60 -27.63 53.05 -3.95
CA THR A 60 -28.91 52.94 -3.23
C THR A 60 -30.09 52.61 -4.14
N THR A 61 -29.85 52.26 -5.41
CA THR A 61 -30.92 51.99 -6.38
C THR A 61 -31.46 50.55 -6.20
N PRO A 62 -32.75 50.36 -5.85
CA PRO A 62 -33.35 49.03 -5.72
C PRO A 62 -33.22 48.22 -7.01
N GLY A 63 -32.74 46.98 -6.92
CA GLY A 63 -32.41 46.12 -8.08
C GLY A 63 -30.94 46.11 -8.50
N LEU A 64 -30.15 47.12 -8.11
CA LEU A 64 -28.68 47.13 -8.25
C LEU A 64 -27.96 46.84 -6.92
N VAL A 65 -28.69 46.82 -5.80
CA VAL A 65 -28.16 46.52 -4.45
C VAL A 65 -27.62 45.09 -4.33
N THR A 66 -28.06 44.17 -5.19
CA THR A 66 -27.60 42.76 -5.23
C THR A 66 -26.51 42.50 -6.28
N ARG A 67 -26.15 43.48 -7.12
CA ARG A 67 -25.03 43.37 -8.06
C ARG A 67 -23.80 44.05 -7.47
N SER A 68 -22.75 43.26 -7.24
CA SER A 68 -21.43 43.78 -6.90
C SER A 68 -20.97 44.74 -8.00
N THR A 69 -20.53 45.94 -7.63
CA THR A 69 -19.90 46.92 -8.51
C THR A 69 -18.36 46.83 -8.44
N ALA A 70 -17.83 45.76 -7.84
CA ALA A 70 -16.40 45.48 -7.88
C ALA A 70 -15.96 45.31 -9.34
N ARG A 71 -14.83 45.93 -9.70
CA ARG A 71 -14.15 45.56 -10.96
C ARG A 71 -13.77 44.08 -10.83
N PRO A 72 -14.03 43.23 -11.84
CA PRO A 72 -13.50 41.88 -11.85
C PRO A 72 -11.98 42.00 -11.92
N GLU A 73 -11.29 41.63 -10.86
CA GLU A 73 -9.91 41.15 -10.98
C GLU A 73 -10.07 39.67 -11.31
N GLY A 74 -10.24 39.38 -12.60
CA GLY A 74 -10.51 38.03 -13.08
C GLY A 74 -9.39 37.07 -12.70
N VAL A 75 -9.72 35.80 -12.53
CA VAL A 75 -8.75 34.72 -12.32
C VAL A 75 -7.94 34.56 -13.59
N ARG A 76 -6.62 34.67 -13.50
CA ARG A 76 -5.68 34.51 -14.63
C ARG A 76 -4.63 33.48 -14.26
N LEU A 77 -5.01 32.21 -14.34
CA LEU A 77 -4.15 31.10 -13.92
C LEU A 77 -2.87 31.01 -14.77
N VAL A 78 -2.94 31.36 -16.06
CA VAL A 78 -1.75 31.43 -16.93
C VAL A 78 -0.73 32.41 -16.34
N GLU A 79 -1.13 33.66 -16.11
CA GLU A 79 -0.26 34.69 -15.53
C GLU A 79 0.22 34.30 -14.11
N ARG A 80 -0.63 33.66 -13.30
CA ARG A 80 -0.27 33.16 -11.96
C ARG A 80 0.87 32.14 -12.01
N ILE A 81 0.79 31.20 -12.94
CA ILE A 81 1.76 30.11 -13.07
C ILE A 81 3.07 30.63 -13.67
N GLU A 82 3.00 31.51 -14.68
CA GLU A 82 4.17 32.12 -15.33
C GLU A 82 4.96 33.06 -14.40
N THR A 83 4.36 33.51 -13.29
CA THR A 83 5.00 34.40 -12.31
C THR A 83 5.46 33.69 -11.04
N ALA A 84 5.41 32.35 -11.01
CA ALA A 84 5.73 31.55 -9.83
C ALA A 84 7.24 31.39 -9.53
N ASP A 85 8.13 31.97 -10.34
CA ASP A 85 9.60 31.85 -10.28
C ASP A 85 10.31 33.23 -10.17
N ASP A 86 9.84 34.09 -9.27
CA ASP A 86 10.33 35.46 -9.08
C ASP A 86 10.19 36.39 -10.31
N GLY A 87 9.37 35.99 -11.30
CA GLY A 87 9.05 36.80 -12.47
C GLY A 87 10.09 36.72 -13.60
N ASP A 88 10.66 35.52 -13.83
CA ASP A 88 11.49 35.28 -15.02
C ASP A 88 10.67 35.53 -16.30
N PRO A 89 11.19 36.26 -17.30
CA PRO A 89 10.49 36.45 -18.56
C PRO A 89 10.31 35.17 -19.40
N LEU A 90 10.97 34.05 -19.06
CA LEU A 90 10.86 32.78 -19.76
C LEU A 90 10.10 31.73 -18.95
N VAL A 91 9.06 31.15 -19.56
CA VAL A 91 8.30 30.06 -18.95
C VAL A 91 9.19 28.83 -18.74
N SER A 92 9.25 28.35 -17.50
CA SER A 92 10.03 27.18 -17.14
C SER A 92 9.42 25.87 -17.69
N PRO A 93 10.21 24.79 -17.83
CA PRO A 93 9.67 23.47 -18.21
C PRO A 93 8.57 22.98 -17.26
N THR A 94 8.69 23.26 -15.96
CA THR A 94 7.72 22.88 -14.94
C THR A 94 6.42 23.65 -15.11
N GLN A 95 6.51 24.98 -15.26
CA GLN A 95 5.35 25.85 -15.51
C GLN A 95 4.62 25.44 -16.80
N ALA A 96 5.36 25.19 -17.89
CA ALA A 96 4.78 24.71 -19.15
C ALA A 96 4.06 23.36 -18.99
N THR A 97 4.63 22.45 -18.19
CA THR A 97 4.01 21.14 -17.90
C THR A 97 2.71 21.30 -17.10
N VAL A 98 2.69 22.18 -16.10
CA VAL A 98 1.49 22.47 -15.30
C VAL A 98 0.41 23.11 -16.17
N LEU A 99 0.76 24.10 -17.00
CA LEU A 99 -0.18 24.74 -17.92
C LEU A 99 -0.78 23.75 -18.92
N HIS A 100 0.06 22.91 -19.53
CA HIS A 100 -0.40 21.86 -20.44
C HIS A 100 -1.32 20.87 -19.72
N GLY A 101 -0.91 20.39 -18.54
CA GLY A 101 -1.67 19.44 -17.73
C GLY A 101 -3.05 19.97 -17.33
N LEU A 102 -3.14 21.23 -16.89
CA LEU A 102 -4.41 21.86 -16.53
C LEU A 102 -5.33 22.07 -17.74
N ARG A 103 -4.81 22.56 -18.88
CA ARG A 103 -5.61 22.71 -20.10
C ARG A 103 -6.17 21.37 -20.56
N ARG A 104 -5.33 20.34 -20.58
CA ARG A 104 -5.73 18.98 -20.95
C ARG A 104 -6.75 18.40 -19.97
N ALA A 105 -6.56 18.59 -18.67
CA ALA A 105 -7.49 18.11 -17.64
C ALA A 105 -8.87 18.78 -17.73
N VAL A 106 -8.94 20.08 -17.97
CA VAL A 106 -10.22 20.79 -18.19
C VAL A 106 -10.94 20.26 -19.42
N ALA A 107 -10.21 20.05 -20.53
CA ALA A 107 -10.80 19.51 -21.75
C ALA A 107 -11.34 18.08 -21.55
N ILE A 108 -10.60 17.21 -20.86
CA ILE A 108 -11.04 15.85 -20.52
C ILE A 108 -12.28 15.88 -19.64
N ALA A 109 -12.32 16.79 -18.65
CA ALA A 109 -13.45 16.94 -17.75
C ALA A 109 -14.72 17.36 -18.49
N LEU A 110 -14.61 18.34 -19.40
CA LEU A 110 -15.72 18.81 -20.23
C LEU A 110 -16.24 17.70 -21.17
N ALA A 111 -15.34 16.97 -21.83
CA ALA A 111 -15.72 15.83 -22.66
C ALA A 111 -16.42 14.72 -21.87
N THR A 112 -15.97 14.46 -20.63
CA THR A 112 -16.64 13.50 -19.73
C THR A 112 -18.05 13.97 -19.34
N GLY A 113 -18.22 15.28 -19.08
CA GLY A 113 -19.53 15.88 -18.80
C GLY A 113 -20.49 15.85 -20.00
N GLU A 114 -19.96 16.04 -21.22
CA GLU A 114 -20.72 15.91 -22.47
C GLU A 114 -21.20 14.46 -22.66
N ALA A 115 -20.30 13.48 -22.54
CA ALA A 115 -20.65 12.06 -22.65
C ALA A 115 -21.70 11.63 -21.61
N LEU A 116 -21.58 12.11 -20.36
CA LEU A 116 -22.58 11.87 -19.33
C LEU A 116 -23.92 12.56 -19.67
N SER A 117 -23.88 13.78 -20.19
CA SER A 117 -25.08 14.52 -20.59
C SER A 117 -25.85 13.79 -21.70
N GLU A 118 -25.12 13.20 -22.66
CA GLU A 118 -25.70 12.39 -23.74
C GLU A 118 -26.34 11.11 -23.18
N ALA A 119 -25.61 10.37 -22.33
CA ALA A 119 -26.07 9.12 -21.75
C ALA A 119 -27.33 9.27 -20.86
N THR A 120 -27.51 10.45 -20.25
CA THR A 120 -28.62 10.74 -19.33
C THR A 120 -29.77 11.50 -19.97
N GLY A 121 -29.63 11.95 -21.23
CA GLY A 121 -30.63 12.79 -21.91
C GLY A 121 -30.66 14.26 -21.45
N LEU A 122 -29.65 14.70 -20.68
CA LEU A 122 -29.52 16.09 -20.21
C LEU A 122 -29.32 17.07 -21.37
N VAL A 123 -28.74 16.64 -22.50
CA VAL A 123 -28.54 17.49 -23.69
C VAL A 123 -29.87 18.09 -24.19
N GLU A 124 -30.90 17.25 -24.34
CA GLU A 124 -32.22 17.71 -24.79
C GLU A 124 -32.89 18.63 -23.74
N LEU A 125 -32.73 18.32 -22.45
CA LEU A 125 -33.24 19.17 -21.37
C LEU A 125 -32.58 20.56 -21.34
N LYS A 126 -31.27 20.65 -21.57
CA LYS A 126 -30.55 21.92 -21.69
C LYS A 126 -31.08 22.75 -22.86
N LYS A 127 -31.35 22.11 -24.00
CA LYS A 127 -31.92 22.75 -25.19
C LYS A 127 -33.34 23.25 -24.96
N GLU A 128 -34.22 22.42 -24.38
CA GLU A 128 -35.59 22.81 -24.00
C GLU A 128 -35.59 23.99 -23.02
N ASN A 129 -34.67 24.00 -22.04
CA ASN A 129 -34.52 25.10 -21.10
C ASN A 129 -34.08 26.41 -21.78
N LEU A 130 -33.11 26.32 -22.70
CA LEU A 130 -32.61 27.48 -23.45
C LEU A 130 -33.69 28.12 -24.34
N GLU A 131 -34.59 27.30 -24.88
CA GLU A 131 -35.73 27.74 -25.69
C GLU A 131 -36.96 28.15 -24.85
N GLY A 132 -36.88 28.05 -23.52
CA GLY A 132 -37.98 28.36 -22.60
C GLY A 132 -39.14 27.36 -22.65
N ARG A 133 -38.89 26.14 -23.16
CA ARG A 133 -39.88 25.07 -23.36
C ARG A 133 -39.82 23.95 -22.31
N LEU A 134 -38.90 24.03 -21.34
CA LEU A 134 -38.74 23.01 -20.31
C LEU A 134 -40.03 22.84 -19.48
N PRO A 135 -40.66 21.64 -19.46
CA PRO A 135 -41.86 21.41 -18.67
C PRO A 135 -41.62 21.58 -17.16
N GLU A 136 -42.58 22.20 -16.45
CA GLU A 136 -42.54 22.35 -14.99
C GLU A 136 -42.29 21.00 -14.27
N THR A 137 -42.87 19.92 -14.76
CA THR A 137 -42.73 18.57 -14.19
C THR A 137 -41.33 17.98 -14.30
N ARG A 138 -40.47 18.51 -15.18
CA ARG A 138 -39.09 18.05 -15.40
C ARG A 138 -38.03 18.97 -14.79
N LYS A 139 -38.42 20.07 -14.14
CA LYS A 139 -37.46 21.01 -13.52
C LYS A 139 -36.61 20.38 -12.43
N ALA A 140 -37.19 19.50 -11.62
CA ALA A 140 -36.45 18.79 -10.57
C ALA A 140 -35.42 17.82 -11.16
N GLU A 141 -35.83 17.01 -12.13
CA GLU A 141 -34.97 16.10 -12.90
C GLU A 141 -33.80 16.87 -13.56
N PHE A 142 -34.10 18.02 -14.18
CA PHE A 142 -33.09 18.87 -14.80
C PHE A 142 -32.06 19.39 -13.80
N GLY A 143 -32.50 19.85 -12.62
CA GLY A 143 -31.60 20.30 -11.56
C GLY A 143 -30.70 19.18 -11.01
N GLU A 144 -31.26 17.98 -10.80
CA GLU A 144 -30.49 16.80 -10.36
C GLU A 144 -29.43 16.40 -11.39
N LEU A 145 -29.78 16.39 -12.67
CA LEU A 145 -28.85 16.05 -13.75
C LEU A 145 -27.75 17.10 -13.95
N LEU A 146 -28.06 18.39 -13.82
CA LEU A 146 -27.05 19.46 -13.82
C LEU A 146 -26.06 19.31 -12.65
N ALA A 147 -26.56 18.94 -11.46
CA ALA A 147 -25.71 18.69 -10.30
C ALA A 147 -24.84 17.44 -10.49
N ALA A 148 -25.39 16.36 -11.04
CA ALA A 148 -24.64 15.15 -11.35
C ALA A 148 -23.53 15.42 -12.38
N GLU A 149 -23.82 16.17 -13.44
CA GLU A 149 -22.83 16.61 -14.42
C GLU A 149 -21.74 17.46 -13.77
N ALA A 150 -22.10 18.46 -12.95
CA ALA A 150 -21.12 19.30 -12.26
C ALA A 150 -20.17 18.48 -11.37
N LEU A 151 -20.69 17.51 -10.62
CA LEU A 151 -19.87 16.62 -9.78
C LEU A 151 -18.95 15.72 -10.63
N ALA A 152 -19.45 15.15 -11.72
CA ALA A 152 -18.66 14.33 -12.63
C ALA A 152 -17.52 15.14 -13.28
N VAL A 153 -17.80 16.36 -13.72
CA VAL A 153 -16.82 17.27 -14.32
C VAL A 153 -15.75 17.69 -13.31
N MET A 154 -16.13 18.12 -12.10
CA MET A 154 -15.16 18.51 -11.07
C MET A 154 -14.25 17.34 -10.67
N TYR A 155 -14.83 16.14 -10.50
CA TYR A 155 -14.04 14.96 -10.15
C TYR A 155 -13.09 14.57 -11.28
N SER A 156 -13.58 14.58 -12.53
CA SER A 156 -12.77 14.26 -13.71
C SER A 156 -11.63 15.26 -13.90
N PHE A 157 -11.86 16.55 -13.63
CA PHE A 157 -10.84 17.58 -13.63
C PHE A 157 -9.74 17.32 -12.59
N GLY A 158 -10.11 17.07 -11.32
CA GLY A 158 -9.16 16.74 -10.27
C GLY A 158 -8.37 15.46 -10.58
N ASN A 159 -9.08 14.42 -11.05
CA ASN A 159 -8.48 13.13 -11.39
C ASN A 159 -7.49 13.24 -12.56
N ALA A 160 -7.90 13.87 -13.67
CA ALA A 160 -7.02 14.10 -14.81
C ALA A 160 -5.83 14.99 -14.44
N THR A 161 -6.03 16.04 -13.66
CA THR A 161 -4.93 16.92 -13.19
C THR A 161 -3.91 16.14 -12.38
N SER A 162 -4.37 15.39 -11.37
CA SER A 162 -3.50 14.56 -10.52
C SER A 162 -2.74 13.51 -11.34
N PHE A 163 -3.43 12.84 -12.25
CA PHE A 163 -2.87 11.79 -13.10
C PHE A 163 -1.81 12.33 -14.09
N LEU A 164 -2.10 13.45 -14.76
CA LEU A 164 -1.22 14.03 -15.77
C LEU A 164 0.04 14.64 -15.16
N LEU A 165 -0.07 15.23 -13.97
CA LEU A 165 1.06 15.86 -13.26
C LEU A 165 1.86 14.90 -12.38
N ALA A 166 1.37 13.68 -12.11
CA ALA A 166 2.06 12.68 -11.29
C ALA A 166 3.54 12.42 -11.68
N PRO A 167 3.95 12.38 -12.96
CA PRO A 167 5.35 12.20 -13.35
C PRO A 167 6.26 13.39 -12.96
N SER A 168 5.67 14.58 -12.80
CA SER A 168 6.37 15.82 -12.45
C SER A 168 6.33 16.11 -10.94
N ALA A 169 5.75 15.21 -10.15
CA ALA A 169 5.69 15.33 -8.69
C ALA A 169 7.09 15.28 -8.07
N SER A 170 7.48 16.37 -7.41
CA SER A 170 8.73 16.48 -6.65
C SER A 170 8.58 15.86 -5.24
N GLU A 171 9.64 15.89 -4.44
CA GLU A 171 9.59 15.54 -3.02
C GLU A 171 8.96 16.67 -2.16
N ALA A 172 8.71 17.83 -2.74
CA ALA A 172 8.07 18.94 -2.04
C ALA A 172 6.60 18.60 -1.75
N SER A 173 6.17 18.81 -0.51
CA SER A 173 4.79 18.66 -0.08
C SER A 173 4.22 20.00 0.33
N VAL A 174 3.00 20.30 -0.13
CA VAL A 174 2.25 21.49 0.26
C VAL A 174 0.96 21.04 0.90
N GLU A 175 0.71 21.48 2.13
CA GLU A 175 -0.56 21.26 2.82
C GLU A 175 -1.50 22.42 2.50
N ILE A 176 -2.54 22.13 1.72
CA ILE A 176 -3.66 23.05 1.54
C ILE A 176 -4.81 22.63 2.47
N GLY A 177 -5.67 23.59 2.81
CA GLY A 177 -6.91 23.30 3.53
C GLY A 177 -7.92 22.52 2.67
N ALA A 178 -9.08 22.21 3.26
CA ALA A 178 -10.17 21.57 2.52
C ALA A 178 -10.74 22.53 1.46
N VAL A 179 -11.00 22.00 0.26
CA VAL A 179 -11.63 22.76 -0.84
C VAL A 179 -13.07 23.15 -0.45
N GLU A 180 -13.40 24.44 -0.63
CA GLU A 180 -14.65 25.06 -0.18
C GLU A 180 -15.61 25.40 -1.35
N GLU A 181 -15.12 25.94 -2.46
CA GLU A 181 -15.88 26.50 -3.61
C GLU A 181 -16.39 25.41 -4.57
N VAL A 182 -16.98 24.35 -4.03
CA VAL A 182 -17.60 23.28 -4.82
C VAL A 182 -19.04 23.66 -5.15
N LEU A 183 -19.30 24.02 -6.42
CA LEU A 183 -20.61 24.44 -6.93
C LEU A 183 -21.27 23.33 -7.75
N THR A 184 -22.60 23.20 -7.67
CA THR A 184 -23.35 22.10 -8.32
C THR A 184 -24.48 22.61 -9.22
N ASP A 185 -24.52 23.92 -9.50
CA ASP A 185 -25.56 24.53 -10.34
C ASP A 185 -25.46 24.08 -11.81
N ASN A 186 -24.24 23.97 -12.34
CA ASN A 186 -23.91 23.51 -13.69
C ASN A 186 -22.39 23.32 -13.84
N ALA A 187 -21.97 22.53 -14.83
CA ALA A 187 -20.57 22.20 -15.06
C ALA A 187 -19.63 23.42 -15.30
N PRO A 188 -19.95 24.40 -16.18
CA PRO A 188 -19.09 25.57 -16.36
C PRO A 188 -18.86 26.37 -15.07
N LEU A 189 -19.92 26.65 -14.32
CA LEU A 189 -19.81 27.38 -13.05
C LEU A 189 -19.01 26.58 -12.00
N ALA A 190 -19.16 25.25 -11.99
CA ALA A 190 -18.39 24.38 -11.12
C ALA A 190 -16.89 24.46 -11.41
N LEU A 191 -16.49 24.39 -12.68
CA LEU A 191 -15.10 24.58 -13.09
C LEU A 191 -14.59 25.99 -12.76
N HIS A 192 -15.41 27.03 -12.95
CA HIS A 192 -15.01 28.39 -12.58
C HIS A 192 -14.72 28.52 -11.08
N GLY A 193 -15.53 27.90 -10.23
CA GLY A 193 -15.29 27.81 -8.79
C GLY A 193 -13.97 27.09 -8.47
N CYS A 194 -13.72 25.94 -9.11
CA CYS A 194 -12.48 25.19 -8.93
C CYS A 194 -11.23 25.99 -9.33
N LEU A 195 -11.26 26.60 -10.51
CA LEU A 195 -10.13 27.37 -11.04
C LEU A 195 -9.88 28.64 -10.23
N TRP A 196 -10.94 29.29 -9.73
CA TRP A 196 -10.81 30.42 -8.80
C TRP A 196 -10.13 30.01 -7.50
N GLU A 197 -10.53 28.90 -6.89
CA GLU A 197 -9.93 28.47 -5.63
C GLU A 197 -8.48 28.00 -5.83
N LEU A 198 -8.19 27.30 -6.93
CA LEU A 198 -6.83 26.94 -7.31
C LEU A 198 -5.93 28.18 -7.46
N ASP A 199 -6.42 29.27 -8.04
CA ASP A 199 -5.67 30.53 -8.13
C ASP A 199 -5.31 31.10 -6.75
N GLN A 200 -6.22 31.00 -5.78
CA GLN A 200 -5.97 31.43 -4.40
C GLN A 200 -4.93 30.54 -3.72
N GLU A 201 -4.97 29.23 -3.95
CA GLU A 201 -3.98 28.30 -3.41
C GLU A 201 -2.60 28.54 -4.00
N LEU A 202 -2.50 28.73 -5.32
CA LEU A 202 -1.25 29.06 -6.00
C LEU A 202 -0.68 30.38 -5.49
N ALA A 203 -1.51 31.41 -5.34
CA ALA A 203 -1.07 32.70 -4.79
C ALA A 203 -0.54 32.59 -3.34
N THR A 204 -1.00 31.59 -2.59
CA THR A 204 -0.62 31.41 -1.18
C THR A 204 0.62 30.51 -1.01
N PHE A 205 0.73 29.45 -1.82
CA PHE A 205 1.66 28.35 -1.57
C PHE A 205 2.67 28.09 -2.70
N ALA A 206 2.47 28.63 -3.90
CA ALA A 206 3.40 28.48 -5.03
C ALA A 206 4.36 29.67 -5.11
N ASP A 207 5.12 29.90 -4.04
CA ASP A 207 6.19 30.90 -3.96
C ASP A 207 7.53 30.41 -4.57
N GLU A 208 7.67 29.11 -4.76
CA GLU A 208 8.84 28.48 -5.37
C GLU A 208 8.40 27.41 -6.41
N GLU A 209 9.19 27.24 -7.47
CA GLU A 209 8.89 26.33 -8.56
C GLU A 209 8.62 24.86 -8.12
N PRO A 210 9.35 24.27 -7.15
CA PRO A 210 9.06 22.93 -6.65
C PRO A 210 7.70 22.81 -5.94
N LYS A 211 7.21 23.90 -5.34
CA LYS A 211 5.91 23.94 -4.65
C LYS A 211 4.74 24.16 -5.59
N LEU A 212 4.99 24.65 -6.82
CA LEU A 212 3.95 24.81 -7.84
C LEU A 212 3.23 23.49 -8.13
N VAL A 213 3.96 22.44 -8.49
CA VAL A 213 3.38 21.13 -8.80
C VAL A 213 2.73 20.53 -7.55
N ALA A 214 3.39 20.64 -6.40
CA ALA A 214 2.88 20.13 -5.13
C ALA A 214 1.53 20.78 -4.74
N THR A 215 1.39 22.09 -4.93
CA THR A 215 0.15 22.84 -4.64
C THR A 215 -0.99 22.40 -5.56
N VAL A 216 -0.73 22.29 -6.87
CA VAL A 216 -1.77 21.84 -7.84
C VAL A 216 -2.20 20.40 -7.56
N MET A 217 -1.26 19.51 -7.23
CA MET A 217 -1.57 18.12 -6.91
C MET A 217 -2.36 17.99 -5.59
N ALA A 218 -1.96 18.73 -4.55
CA ALA A 218 -2.67 18.76 -3.27
C ALA A 218 -4.11 19.31 -3.46
N TYR A 219 -4.28 20.34 -4.28
CA TYR A 219 -5.59 20.86 -4.68
C TYR A 219 -6.45 19.81 -5.39
N ALA A 220 -5.90 19.13 -6.38
CA ALA A 220 -6.60 18.09 -7.11
C ALA A 220 -7.06 16.94 -6.18
N GLU A 221 -6.23 16.53 -5.22
CA GLU A 221 -6.55 15.49 -4.24
C GLU A 221 -7.69 15.93 -3.31
N GLN A 222 -7.59 17.12 -2.71
CA GLN A 222 -8.63 17.66 -1.82
C GLN A 222 -9.97 17.90 -2.56
N LEU A 223 -9.91 18.37 -3.81
CA LEU A 223 -11.09 18.52 -4.66
C LEU A 223 -11.77 17.16 -4.90
N MET A 224 -11.00 16.14 -5.29
CA MET A 224 -11.51 14.79 -5.52
C MET A 224 -12.16 14.21 -4.27
N GLU A 225 -11.53 14.33 -3.10
CA GLU A 225 -12.09 13.86 -1.83
C GLU A 225 -13.43 14.55 -1.53
N LYS A 226 -13.47 15.89 -1.64
CA LYS A 226 -14.67 16.68 -1.37
C LYS A 226 -15.82 16.33 -2.31
N VAL A 227 -15.52 16.20 -3.60
CA VAL A 227 -16.51 15.89 -4.64
C VAL A 227 -17.00 14.46 -4.52
N ALA A 228 -16.12 13.49 -4.26
CA ALA A 228 -16.51 12.10 -4.02
C ALA A 228 -17.45 11.96 -2.82
N LEU A 229 -17.19 12.66 -1.71
CA LEU A 229 -18.06 12.69 -0.54
C LEU A 229 -19.45 13.24 -0.88
N ARG A 230 -19.54 14.30 -1.69
CA ARG A 230 -20.83 14.82 -2.16
C ARG A 230 -21.52 13.87 -3.13
N GLY A 231 -20.75 13.21 -4.00
CA GLY A 231 -21.25 12.26 -4.99
C GLY A 231 -21.88 11.00 -4.39
N GLN A 232 -21.47 10.58 -3.20
CA GLN A 232 -22.04 9.40 -2.51
C GLN A 232 -23.53 9.54 -2.18
N SER A 233 -24.01 10.76 -1.95
CA SER A 233 -25.41 11.04 -1.59
C SER A 233 -26.18 11.76 -2.70
N ALA A 234 -25.54 12.09 -3.82
CA ALA A 234 -26.17 12.78 -4.94
C ALA A 234 -27.01 11.81 -5.79
N PRO A 235 -28.22 12.20 -6.20
CA PRO A 235 -29.03 11.40 -7.13
C PRO A 235 -28.42 11.41 -8.54
N ARG A 236 -28.83 10.46 -9.39
CA ARG A 236 -28.49 10.40 -10.83
C ARG A 236 -27.01 10.19 -11.15
N MET A 237 -26.23 9.65 -10.21
CA MET A 237 -24.81 9.37 -10.42
C MET A 237 -24.53 8.01 -11.08
N GLU A 238 -25.53 7.15 -11.27
CA GLU A 238 -25.35 5.77 -11.74
C GLU A 238 -24.70 5.70 -13.13
N ALA A 239 -25.02 6.65 -14.01
CA ALA A 239 -24.43 6.74 -15.34
C ALA A 239 -22.93 7.12 -15.30
N PHE A 240 -22.48 7.85 -14.28
CA PHE A 240 -21.08 8.20 -14.09
C PHE A 240 -20.30 7.10 -13.37
N THR A 241 -20.88 6.49 -12.33
CA THR A 241 -20.21 5.44 -11.54
C THR A 241 -20.23 4.07 -12.20
N GLY A 242 -21.20 3.81 -13.07
CA GLY A 242 -21.33 2.58 -13.84
C GLY A 242 -20.51 2.53 -15.13
N ALA A 243 -20.00 3.67 -15.60
CA ALA A 243 -19.20 3.78 -16.83
C ALA A 243 -17.70 3.92 -16.53
N LYS A 244 -16.86 3.46 -17.46
CA LYS A 244 -15.42 3.73 -17.47
C LYS A 244 -15.07 4.51 -18.74
N TYR A 245 -14.61 5.75 -18.59
CA TYR A 245 -14.17 6.58 -19.71
C TYR A 245 -12.66 6.44 -19.88
N ARG A 246 -12.22 5.92 -21.03
CA ARG A 246 -10.81 5.67 -21.34
C ARG A 246 -10.30 6.73 -22.31
N VAL A 247 -9.27 7.47 -21.91
CA VAL A 247 -8.51 8.39 -22.76
C VAL A 247 -7.23 7.69 -23.20
N GLU A 248 -7.25 7.10 -24.39
CA GLU A 248 -6.14 6.27 -24.89
C GLU A 248 -4.83 7.05 -24.98
N ALA A 249 -4.88 8.30 -25.47
CA ALA A 249 -3.69 9.15 -25.67
C ALA A 249 -2.90 9.42 -24.38
N ASP A 250 -3.57 9.41 -23.23
CA ASP A 250 -2.98 9.72 -21.92
C ASP A 250 -2.79 8.48 -21.05
N ASP A 251 -3.23 7.29 -21.48
CA ASP A 251 -3.34 6.08 -20.64
C ASP A 251 -4.21 6.31 -19.39
N LEU A 252 -5.17 7.24 -19.46
CA LEU A 252 -6.03 7.63 -18.34
C LEU A 252 -7.38 6.90 -18.41
N THR A 253 -7.86 6.40 -17.27
CA THR A 253 -9.20 5.83 -17.14
C THR A 253 -9.96 6.49 -16.00
N ILE A 254 -11.08 7.14 -16.31
CA ILE A 254 -12.01 7.74 -15.34
C ILE A 254 -13.10 6.71 -15.03
N ALA A 255 -13.13 6.22 -13.79
CA ALA A 255 -14.06 5.19 -13.32
C ALA A 255 -14.85 5.69 -12.10
N GLY A 256 -15.90 6.49 -12.37
CA GLY A 256 -16.68 7.15 -11.33
C GLY A 256 -15.82 7.99 -10.38
N PHE A 257 -16.08 7.89 -9.08
CA PHE A 257 -15.33 8.57 -8.01
C PHE A 257 -14.10 7.78 -7.53
N THR A 258 -13.46 7.03 -8.44
CA THR A 258 -12.21 6.30 -8.15
C THR A 258 -11.02 7.06 -8.74
N PRO A 259 -9.99 7.40 -7.94
CA PRO A 259 -8.82 8.09 -8.47
C PRO A 259 -8.09 7.22 -9.48
N ALA A 260 -7.81 7.76 -10.66
CA ALA A 260 -6.93 7.13 -11.62
C ALA A 260 -5.51 7.30 -11.11
N ARG A 261 -4.77 6.20 -11.05
CA ARG A 261 -3.36 6.25 -10.67
C ARG A 261 -2.56 6.04 -11.93
N LYS A 262 -1.86 7.09 -12.38
CA LYS A 262 -0.71 6.88 -13.25
C LYS A 262 0.24 6.13 -12.36
N ALA A 263 0.62 4.92 -12.75
CA ALA A 263 1.68 4.26 -12.04
C ALA A 263 2.86 5.25 -12.06
N LYS A 264 3.15 5.91 -10.93
CA LYS A 264 4.50 5.81 -10.40
C LYS A 264 4.65 4.30 -10.26
N GLY A 265 5.04 3.66 -11.35
CA GLY A 265 6.03 2.62 -11.21
C GLY A 265 7.10 3.35 -10.44
N SER A 266 7.11 3.18 -9.11
CA SER A 266 8.38 3.04 -8.46
C SER A 266 9.00 1.90 -9.23
N THR A 267 9.67 2.22 -10.35
CA THR A 267 10.48 1.29 -11.09
C THR A 267 11.28 0.66 -10.00
N LEU A 268 11.09 -0.64 -9.81
CA LEU A 268 11.54 -1.31 -8.61
C LEU A 268 13.07 -1.10 -8.53
N VAL A 269 13.54 -0.10 -7.75
CA VAL A 269 14.97 0.20 -7.60
C VAL A 269 15.58 -0.77 -6.59
N MET A 270 15.11 -2.02 -6.62
CA MET A 270 15.61 -3.09 -5.81
C MET A 270 16.39 -4.02 -6.72
N GLN A 271 17.66 -4.24 -6.39
CA GLN A 271 18.44 -5.27 -7.06
C GLN A 271 17.90 -6.63 -6.65
N PHE A 272 17.33 -7.36 -7.60
CA PHE A 272 16.90 -8.74 -7.38
C PHE A 272 18.10 -9.66 -7.14
N LYS A 273 17.85 -10.71 -6.37
CA LYS A 273 18.84 -11.74 -6.05
C LYS A 273 18.32 -13.10 -6.47
N LYS A 274 19.20 -13.94 -7.02
CA LYS A 274 18.87 -15.33 -7.33
C LYS A 274 18.97 -16.20 -6.07
N PRO A 275 18.30 -17.37 -6.03
CA PRO A 275 18.38 -18.27 -4.86
C PRO A 275 19.79 -18.69 -4.46
N ASN A 276 20.72 -18.77 -5.42
CA ASN A 276 22.13 -19.09 -5.18
C ASN A 276 22.94 -17.92 -4.60
N GLU A 277 22.47 -16.67 -4.76
CA GLU A 277 23.07 -15.47 -4.17
C GLU A 277 22.67 -15.27 -2.70
N VAL A 278 21.73 -16.04 -2.18
CA VAL A 278 21.39 -16.08 -0.75
C VAL A 278 22.12 -17.27 -0.13
N VAL A 279 23.27 -17.04 0.49
CA VAL A 279 24.09 -18.10 1.09
C VAL A 279 23.55 -18.51 2.46
N GLY A 280 23.59 -19.81 2.77
CA GLY A 280 22.94 -20.39 3.95
C GLY A 280 21.41 -20.34 3.87
N ASN A 281 20.74 -20.18 5.02
CA ASN A 281 19.29 -19.95 5.13
C ASN A 281 18.40 -20.97 4.37
N HIS A 282 18.84 -22.23 4.23
CA HIS A 282 18.21 -23.21 3.31
C HIS A 282 16.69 -23.34 3.50
N ILE A 283 16.22 -23.40 4.75
CA ILE A 283 14.79 -23.53 5.07
C ILE A 283 14.02 -22.28 4.66
N ALA A 284 14.51 -21.08 5.03
CA ALA A 284 13.85 -19.83 4.68
C ALA A 284 13.82 -19.61 3.15
N LYS A 285 14.89 -19.97 2.43
CA LYS A 285 14.93 -19.93 0.96
C LYS A 285 13.88 -20.84 0.35
N TYR A 286 13.82 -22.09 0.80
CA TYR A 286 12.84 -23.06 0.35
C TYR A 286 11.40 -22.57 0.54
N GLN A 287 11.08 -22.07 1.74
CA GLN A 287 9.76 -21.55 2.06
C GLN A 287 9.41 -20.31 1.22
N ALA A 288 10.37 -19.40 1.00
CA ALA A 288 10.18 -18.22 0.18
C ALA A 288 9.97 -18.56 -1.31
N MET A 289 10.75 -19.50 -1.86
CA MET A 289 10.58 -19.99 -3.24
C MET A 289 9.20 -20.66 -3.42
N ARG A 290 8.80 -21.50 -2.46
CA ARG A 290 7.49 -22.16 -2.49
C ARG A 290 6.35 -21.14 -2.44
N LEU A 291 6.46 -20.15 -1.54
CA LEU A 291 5.47 -19.10 -1.42
C LEU A 291 5.38 -18.26 -2.71
N ALA A 292 6.52 -17.90 -3.32
CA ALA A 292 6.54 -17.18 -4.60
C ALA A 292 5.78 -17.93 -5.71
N LYS A 293 5.86 -19.27 -5.74
CA LYS A 293 5.09 -20.11 -6.66
C LYS A 293 3.60 -20.21 -6.28
N MET A 294 3.28 -20.32 -4.98
CA MET A 294 1.90 -20.44 -4.48
C MET A 294 1.04 -19.21 -4.81
N ILE A 295 1.58 -17.99 -4.74
CA ILE A 295 0.81 -16.78 -5.03
C ILE A 295 0.42 -16.69 -6.52
N MET A 296 1.22 -17.28 -7.42
CA MET A 296 0.95 -17.28 -8.86
C MET A 296 -0.27 -18.12 -9.25
N ALA A 297 -0.70 -19.05 -8.39
CA ALA A 297 -1.90 -19.85 -8.63
C ALA A 297 -3.23 -19.06 -8.53
N TYR A 298 -3.16 -17.77 -8.15
CA TYR A 298 -4.31 -16.89 -8.06
C TYR A 298 -5.07 -16.76 -9.39
N ASP A 299 -6.39 -16.77 -9.29
CA ASP A 299 -7.30 -16.58 -10.41
C ASP A 299 -7.93 -15.19 -10.35
N PHE A 300 -7.60 -14.33 -11.31
CA PHE A 300 -8.06 -12.94 -11.32
C PHE A 300 -9.56 -12.78 -11.60
N GLU A 301 -10.18 -13.74 -12.28
CA GLU A 301 -11.61 -13.71 -12.59
C GLU A 301 -12.44 -14.10 -11.37
N ARG A 302 -12.13 -15.27 -10.79
CA ARG A 302 -12.84 -15.78 -9.60
C ARG A 302 -12.39 -15.10 -8.31
N LYS A 303 -11.21 -14.47 -8.31
CA LYS A 303 -10.57 -13.87 -7.14
C LYS A 303 -10.31 -14.88 -6.01
N LEU A 304 -9.88 -16.07 -6.41
CA LEU A 304 -9.58 -17.20 -5.52
C LEU A 304 -8.21 -17.80 -5.84
N ASN A 305 -7.61 -18.46 -4.85
CA ASN A 305 -6.36 -19.21 -5.00
C ASN A 305 -6.56 -20.64 -4.45
N PRO A 306 -6.18 -21.70 -5.18
CA PRO A 306 -6.29 -23.08 -4.71
C PRO A 306 -5.66 -23.35 -3.34
N PHE A 307 -4.53 -22.70 -3.03
CA PHE A 307 -3.85 -22.86 -1.74
C PHE A 307 -4.60 -22.22 -0.56
N VAL A 308 -5.49 -21.25 -0.83
CA VAL A 308 -6.37 -20.68 0.19
C VAL A 308 -7.51 -21.65 0.48
N GLU A 309 -8.09 -22.25 -0.56
CA GLU A 309 -9.21 -23.19 -0.42
C GLU A 309 -8.80 -24.53 0.22
N LEU A 310 -7.70 -25.12 -0.24
CA LEU A 310 -7.15 -26.37 0.32
C LEU A 310 -6.56 -26.18 1.73
N GLY A 311 -6.31 -24.92 2.11
CA GLY A 311 -5.58 -24.53 3.31
C GLY A 311 -4.07 -24.69 3.11
N GLY A 312 -3.29 -23.74 3.61
CA GLY A 312 -1.82 -23.75 3.51
C GLY A 312 -1.22 -22.52 2.83
N PHE A 313 -2.04 -21.63 2.26
CA PHE A 313 -1.57 -20.32 1.80
C PHE A 313 -1.06 -19.48 2.96
N ILE A 314 0.17 -18.99 2.82
CA ILE A 314 0.82 -18.13 3.82
C ILE A 314 0.53 -16.68 3.45
N PHE A 315 -0.50 -16.10 4.07
CA PHE A 315 -0.86 -14.69 3.85
C PHE A 315 0.09 -13.72 4.58
N THR A 316 0.55 -14.12 5.75
CA THR A 316 1.50 -13.37 6.57
C THR A 316 2.59 -14.32 7.05
N PHE A 317 3.85 -13.88 7.01
CA PHE A 317 4.95 -14.61 7.63
C PHE A 317 5.87 -13.66 8.40
N MET A 318 6.61 -14.21 9.34
CA MET A 318 7.61 -13.48 10.10
C MET A 318 9.00 -14.00 9.74
N GLY A 319 9.88 -13.12 9.26
CA GLY A 319 11.28 -13.40 8.99
C GLY A 319 12.17 -12.86 10.10
N ASP A 320 12.71 -13.74 10.92
CA ASP A 320 13.48 -13.37 12.11
C ASP A 320 14.91 -13.88 12.04
N GLY A 321 15.85 -13.02 12.45
CA GLY A 321 17.27 -13.29 12.36
C GLY A 321 18.07 -12.13 12.89
N ALA A 322 19.28 -12.42 13.40
CA ALA A 322 20.18 -11.39 13.90
C ALA A 322 20.54 -10.36 12.80
N PRO A 323 20.98 -9.15 13.16
CA PRO A 323 21.45 -8.18 12.18
C PRO A 323 22.53 -8.76 11.25
N GLY A 324 22.40 -8.54 9.93
CA GLY A 324 23.38 -8.98 8.93
C GLY A 324 23.26 -10.43 8.45
N THR A 325 22.20 -11.15 8.81
CA THR A 325 21.97 -12.57 8.43
C THR A 325 21.37 -12.80 7.03
N GLY A 326 21.13 -11.73 6.27
CA GLY A 326 20.63 -11.81 4.90
C GLY A 326 19.12 -11.70 4.72
N LYS A 327 18.38 -11.14 5.70
CA LYS A 327 16.93 -10.87 5.57
C LYS A 327 16.58 -10.03 4.36
N THR A 328 17.28 -8.90 4.17
CA THR A 328 17.09 -8.04 2.99
C THR A 328 17.38 -8.78 1.69
N THR A 329 18.42 -9.63 1.66
CA THR A 329 18.76 -10.46 0.50
C THR A 329 17.65 -11.48 0.20
N LEU A 330 17.02 -12.04 1.25
CA LEU A 330 15.89 -12.96 1.11
C LEU A 330 14.63 -12.24 0.55
N ILE A 331 14.36 -11.00 0.99
CA ILE A 331 13.30 -10.15 0.41
C ILE A 331 13.56 -9.90 -1.07
N GLN A 332 14.79 -9.47 -1.40
CA GLN A 332 15.22 -9.22 -2.77
C GLN A 332 15.07 -10.45 -3.66
N MET A 333 15.37 -11.64 -3.11
CA MET A 333 15.21 -12.90 -3.80
C MET A 333 13.74 -13.22 -4.06
N MET A 334 12.90 -13.19 -3.03
CA MET A 334 11.48 -13.52 -3.17
C MET A 334 10.76 -12.56 -4.12
N ALA A 335 10.99 -11.25 -3.99
CA ALA A 335 10.42 -10.27 -4.90
C ALA A 335 10.91 -10.45 -6.35
N GLY A 336 12.17 -10.83 -6.53
CA GLY A 336 12.74 -11.13 -7.85
C GLY A 336 12.07 -12.31 -8.52
N LEU A 337 11.90 -13.42 -7.78
CA LEU A 337 11.21 -14.60 -8.28
C LEU A 337 9.76 -14.29 -8.68
N VAL A 338 9.01 -13.61 -7.81
CA VAL A 338 7.62 -13.24 -8.12
C VAL A 338 7.56 -12.32 -9.34
N SER A 339 8.45 -11.32 -9.41
CA SER A 339 8.52 -10.40 -10.54
C SER A 339 8.81 -11.13 -11.86
N GLU A 340 9.71 -12.10 -11.83
CA GLU A 340 10.06 -12.94 -12.98
C GLU A 340 8.86 -13.77 -13.43
N TYR A 341 8.22 -14.50 -12.50
CA TYR A 341 7.04 -15.31 -12.80
C TYR A 341 5.87 -14.47 -13.33
N CYS A 342 5.64 -13.29 -12.75
CA CYS A 342 4.63 -12.35 -13.25
C CYS A 342 4.98 -11.83 -14.65
N GLY A 343 6.25 -11.56 -14.93
CA GLY A 343 6.72 -11.17 -16.25
C GLY A 343 6.48 -12.23 -17.32
N VAL A 344 6.73 -13.50 -16.99
CA VAL A 344 6.46 -14.64 -17.89
C VAL A 344 4.95 -14.82 -18.12
N ALA A 345 4.13 -14.74 -17.06
CA ALA A 345 2.68 -14.92 -17.14
C ALA A 345 1.91 -13.69 -17.65
N GLY A 346 2.56 -12.54 -17.81
CA GLY A 346 1.90 -11.27 -18.13
C GLY A 346 1.01 -10.72 -16.99
N TYR A 347 1.26 -11.13 -15.75
CA TYR A 347 0.50 -10.68 -14.59
C TYR A 347 1.05 -9.35 -14.05
N PRO A 348 0.18 -8.43 -13.59
CA PRO A 348 0.61 -7.23 -12.90
C PRO A 348 1.19 -7.58 -11.53
N PHE A 349 2.43 -7.17 -11.28
CA PHE A 349 3.13 -7.35 -10.00
C PHE A 349 3.27 -6.03 -9.25
N ARG A 350 3.03 -6.06 -7.94
CA ARG A 350 3.26 -4.93 -7.03
C ARG A 350 4.05 -5.39 -5.81
N TYR A 351 5.27 -4.87 -5.69
CA TYR A 351 6.03 -4.90 -4.46
C TYR A 351 5.94 -3.56 -3.75
N GLN A 352 5.75 -3.57 -2.44
CA GLN A 352 5.84 -2.37 -1.61
C GLN A 352 6.51 -2.73 -0.29
N ASN A 353 7.45 -1.89 0.16
CA ASN A 353 8.04 -1.98 1.49
C ASN A 353 7.42 -0.92 2.40
N PHE A 354 7.20 -1.26 3.66
CA PHE A 354 6.81 -0.36 4.72
C PHE A 354 7.91 -0.39 5.79
N GLY A 355 8.55 0.74 6.01
CA GLY A 355 9.70 0.87 6.91
C GLY A 355 9.58 2.07 7.85
N ILE A 356 10.68 2.36 8.54
CA ILE A 356 10.79 3.45 9.51
C ILE A 356 10.53 4.82 8.85
N ASP A 357 10.91 4.97 7.58
CA ASP A 357 10.69 6.16 6.75
C ASP A 357 9.20 6.48 6.54
N ASN A 358 8.30 5.53 6.78
CA ASN A 358 6.86 5.73 6.67
C ASN A 358 6.18 6.11 8.00
N ILE A 359 6.96 6.11 9.10
CA ILE A 359 6.51 6.57 10.42
C ILE A 359 6.70 8.08 10.51
N ASP A 360 5.58 8.76 10.71
CA ASP A 360 5.52 10.21 10.84
C ASP A 360 5.23 10.62 12.30
N SER A 361 5.81 11.74 12.71
CA SER A 361 5.54 12.43 13.97
C SER A 361 4.14 13.06 14.05
N TYR A 362 3.48 13.33 12.92
CA TYR A 362 2.13 13.87 12.86
C TYR A 362 1.06 12.80 13.15
N GLN A 363 0.18 13.10 14.11
CA GLN A 363 -0.87 12.20 14.57
C GLN A 363 -1.80 11.78 13.42
N GLY A 364 -2.03 10.48 13.27
CA GLY A 364 -2.88 9.89 12.23
C GLY A 364 -2.19 9.61 10.90
N LYS A 365 -1.06 10.27 10.58
CA LYS A 365 -0.39 10.12 9.27
C LYS A 365 0.29 8.75 9.14
N SER A 366 0.94 8.29 10.20
CA SER A 366 1.52 6.94 10.27
C SER A 366 0.46 5.86 9.99
N GLY A 367 -0.73 5.98 10.62
CA GLY A 367 -1.86 5.08 10.34
C GLY A 367 -2.38 5.17 8.90
N GLN A 368 -2.48 6.37 8.31
CA GLN A 368 -2.88 6.55 6.92
C GLN A 368 -1.88 5.92 5.93
N ASN A 369 -0.58 6.12 6.16
CA ASN A 369 0.49 5.53 5.36
C ASN A 369 0.42 4.00 5.41
N ALA A 370 0.27 3.43 6.61
CA ALA A 370 0.11 1.99 6.79
C ALA A 370 -1.14 1.46 6.08
N LYS A 371 -2.26 2.18 6.15
CA LYS A 371 -3.51 1.78 5.48
C LYS A 371 -3.38 1.84 3.96
N ALA A 372 -2.70 2.86 3.44
CA ALA A 372 -2.42 2.98 2.01
C ALA A 372 -1.53 1.83 1.53
N PHE A 373 -0.45 1.52 2.26
CA PHE A 373 0.42 0.37 2.01
C PHE A 373 -0.38 -0.95 1.94
N ILE A 374 -1.18 -1.24 2.97
CA ILE A 374 -2.00 -2.45 3.03
C ILE A 374 -2.97 -2.52 1.84
N ASN A 375 -3.70 -1.45 1.55
CA ASN A 375 -4.67 -1.41 0.45
C ASN A 375 -4.02 -1.59 -0.92
N ASN A 376 -2.84 -1.01 -1.13
CA ASN A 376 -2.10 -1.14 -2.37
C ASN A 376 -1.68 -2.59 -2.63
N VAL A 377 -1.18 -3.29 -1.59
CA VAL A 377 -0.74 -4.69 -1.72
C VAL A 377 -1.93 -5.65 -1.80
N LEU A 378 -3.07 -5.34 -1.15
CA LEU A 378 -4.30 -6.14 -1.18
C LEU A 378 -5.13 -5.99 -2.46
N ASP A 379 -4.74 -5.11 -3.38
CA ASP A 379 -5.46 -4.85 -4.63
C ASP A 379 -5.71 -6.17 -5.40
N PRO A 380 -6.97 -6.59 -5.61
CA PRO A 380 -7.30 -7.88 -6.20
C PRO A 380 -6.93 -7.97 -7.68
N GLY A 381 -6.58 -6.84 -8.32
CA GLY A 381 -6.13 -6.76 -9.70
C GLY A 381 -4.63 -7.01 -9.88
N VAL A 382 -3.87 -7.26 -8.81
CA VAL A 382 -2.41 -7.50 -8.88
C VAL A 382 -1.96 -8.70 -8.03
N ILE A 383 -0.82 -9.28 -8.42
CA ILE A 383 -0.02 -10.12 -7.51
C ILE A 383 0.77 -9.19 -6.59
N GLY A 384 0.53 -9.28 -5.29
CA GLY A 384 1.11 -8.37 -4.30
C GLY A 384 2.17 -9.03 -3.42
N PHE A 385 3.29 -8.34 -3.20
CA PHE A 385 4.23 -8.69 -2.12
C PHE A 385 4.52 -7.46 -1.26
N GLY A 386 4.00 -7.46 -0.03
CA GLY A 386 4.24 -6.41 0.94
C GLY A 386 5.31 -6.82 1.94
N THR A 387 6.26 -5.96 2.25
CA THR A 387 7.21 -6.19 3.34
C THR A 387 7.10 -5.11 4.40
N VAL A 388 7.27 -5.52 5.65
CA VAL A 388 7.29 -4.66 6.84
C VAL A 388 8.66 -4.88 7.47
N ASP A 389 9.63 -4.04 7.11
CA ASP A 389 11.01 -4.18 7.58
C ASP A 389 11.21 -3.49 8.94
N ASP A 390 12.13 -4.02 9.75
CA ASP A 390 12.34 -3.61 11.14
C ASP A 390 11.02 -3.48 11.93
N ILE A 391 10.15 -4.50 11.85
CA ILE A 391 8.83 -4.47 12.50
C ILE A 391 8.91 -4.21 14.01
N ASP A 392 10.00 -4.61 14.67
CA ASP A 392 10.29 -4.30 16.08
C ASP A 392 10.48 -2.80 16.36
N GLN A 393 10.81 -2.01 15.34
CA GLN A 393 10.96 -0.55 15.43
C GLN A 393 9.74 0.22 14.95
N ILE A 394 8.84 -0.39 14.18
CA ILE A 394 7.67 0.31 13.62
C ILE A 394 6.34 -0.13 14.21
N ALA A 395 6.29 -1.30 14.85
CA ALA A 395 5.12 -1.80 15.58
C ALA A 395 5.47 -2.03 17.05
N GLY A 396 5.11 -1.06 17.89
CA GLY A 396 5.41 -1.09 19.33
C GLY A 396 4.55 -2.11 20.10
N LYS A 397 5.14 -2.71 21.14
CA LYS A 397 4.44 -3.62 22.06
C LYS A 397 3.39 -2.87 22.88
N ARG A 398 2.17 -3.43 22.97
CA ARG A 398 1.07 -2.77 23.68
C ARG A 398 1.38 -2.55 25.16
N GLY A 399 1.16 -1.32 25.64
CA GLY A 399 1.38 -0.94 27.03
C GLY A 399 2.81 -0.49 27.35
N ASP A 400 3.72 -0.56 26.38
CA ASP A 400 5.04 0.04 26.50
C ASP A 400 4.92 1.58 26.43
N ARG A 401 5.33 2.25 27.51
CA ARG A 401 5.33 3.71 27.60
C ARG A 401 6.35 4.36 26.68
N GLN A 402 7.30 3.59 26.13
CA GLN A 402 8.33 4.09 25.21
C GLN A 402 7.88 4.06 23.74
N SER A 403 6.79 3.37 23.40
CA SER A 403 6.28 3.33 22.03
C SER A 403 5.62 4.66 21.61
N SER A 404 5.96 5.16 20.43
CA SER A 404 5.41 6.41 19.88
C SER A 404 3.94 6.26 19.47
N ALA A 405 3.22 7.39 19.39
CA ALA A 405 1.83 7.39 18.91
C ALA A 405 1.72 6.84 17.47
N GLY A 406 2.67 7.20 16.59
CA GLY A 406 2.74 6.69 15.22
C GLY A 406 2.92 5.18 15.16
N GLN A 407 3.81 4.60 15.99
CA GLN A 407 3.98 3.15 16.10
C GLN A 407 2.69 2.46 16.56
N GLN A 408 1.97 3.04 17.53
CA GLN A 408 0.71 2.47 18.01
C GLN A 408 -0.39 2.48 16.93
N GLU A 409 -0.46 3.55 16.13
CA GLU A 409 -1.36 3.65 14.98
C GLU A 409 -1.06 2.58 13.92
N VAL A 410 0.21 2.41 13.56
CA VAL A 410 0.63 1.37 12.61
C VAL A 410 0.31 -0.02 13.14
N THR A 411 0.62 -0.31 14.41
CA THR A 411 0.27 -1.58 15.06
C THR A 411 -1.23 -1.85 14.93
N ALA A 412 -2.09 -0.85 15.18
CA ALA A 412 -3.54 -1.00 15.05
C ALA A 412 -3.97 -1.35 13.62
N VAL A 413 -3.41 -0.68 12.60
CA VAL A 413 -3.70 -0.93 11.19
C VAL A 413 -3.24 -2.31 10.74
N LEU A 414 -2.01 -2.71 11.08
CA LEU A 414 -1.48 -4.04 10.76
C LEU A 414 -2.32 -5.14 11.40
N MET A 415 -2.79 -4.91 12.63
CA MET A 415 -3.68 -5.84 13.30
C MET A 415 -5.04 -5.95 12.60
N GLU A 416 -5.65 -4.84 12.22
CA GLU A 416 -6.88 -4.88 11.45
C GLU A 416 -6.66 -5.61 10.11
N ALA A 417 -5.53 -5.36 9.43
CA ALA A 417 -5.24 -5.93 8.13
C ALA A 417 -4.99 -7.45 8.17
N PHE A 418 -4.21 -7.95 9.13
CA PHE A 418 -3.73 -9.34 9.08
C PHE A 418 -4.66 -10.37 9.70
N ALA A 419 -5.59 -9.96 10.55
CA ALA A 419 -6.58 -10.87 11.15
C ALA A 419 -7.84 -10.13 11.64
N GLY A 420 -8.21 -9.01 11.00
CA GLY A 420 -9.45 -8.29 11.33
C GLY A 420 -10.68 -9.06 10.86
N ALA A 421 -11.83 -8.74 11.45
CA ALA A 421 -13.10 -9.37 11.09
C ALA A 421 -13.49 -9.17 9.62
N ASN A 422 -12.94 -8.14 8.97
CA ASN A 422 -13.22 -7.76 7.59
C ASN A 422 -12.10 -8.17 6.60
N THR A 423 -11.02 -8.82 7.07
CA THR A 423 -9.92 -9.22 6.19
C THR A 423 -10.35 -10.37 5.29
N VAL A 424 -10.26 -10.18 3.97
CA VAL A 424 -10.52 -11.23 2.98
C VAL A 424 -9.20 -11.67 2.35
N VAL A 425 -8.73 -12.85 2.72
CA VAL A 425 -7.54 -13.48 2.13
C VAL A 425 -7.94 -14.18 0.83
N ARG A 426 -7.56 -13.61 -0.32
CA ARG A 426 -7.86 -14.17 -1.64
C ARG A 426 -6.73 -15.04 -2.21
N GLY A 427 -5.53 -14.86 -1.68
CA GLY A 427 -4.32 -15.54 -2.15
C GLY A 427 -3.61 -14.87 -3.32
N ASN A 428 -3.93 -13.60 -3.61
CA ASN A 428 -3.21 -12.78 -4.60
C ASN A 428 -1.99 -12.05 -4.01
N CYS A 429 -1.87 -11.97 -2.69
CA CYS A 429 -0.75 -11.30 -2.06
C CYS A 429 -0.30 -11.96 -0.75
N THR A 430 0.92 -11.62 -0.35
CA THR A 430 1.52 -12.05 0.92
C THR A 430 2.25 -10.88 1.59
N PHE A 431 2.30 -10.90 2.92
CA PHE A 431 3.02 -9.93 3.73
C PHE A 431 4.15 -10.58 4.52
N GLY A 432 5.38 -10.08 4.36
CA GLY A 432 6.54 -10.49 5.15
C GLY A 432 6.88 -9.46 6.21
N MET A 433 6.85 -9.86 7.48
CA MET A 433 7.24 -9.02 8.62
C MET A 433 8.65 -9.40 9.07
N PHE A 434 9.62 -8.50 8.96
CA PHE A 434 11.02 -8.81 9.24
C PHE A 434 11.50 -8.12 10.52
N SER A 435 12.15 -8.87 11.41
CA SER A 435 12.60 -8.36 12.70
C SER A 435 14.01 -8.81 13.06
N ASN A 436 14.77 -7.92 13.68
CA ASN A 436 16.04 -8.26 14.36
C ASN A 436 15.82 -8.83 15.76
N TYR A 437 14.75 -8.39 16.43
CA TYR A 437 14.42 -8.71 17.82
C TYR A 437 12.94 -9.13 17.91
N PRO A 438 12.61 -10.38 17.55
CA PRO A 438 11.22 -10.85 17.50
C PRO A 438 10.48 -10.74 18.83
N GLU A 439 11.19 -10.72 19.95
CA GLU A 439 10.67 -10.50 21.31
C GLU A 439 10.12 -9.09 21.57
N ASN A 440 10.59 -8.10 20.81
CA ASN A 440 10.16 -6.71 20.92
C ASN A 440 8.89 -6.42 20.11
N VAL A 441 8.52 -7.34 19.21
CA VAL A 441 7.30 -7.24 18.39
C VAL A 441 6.07 -7.56 19.25
N ASP A 442 4.95 -6.88 18.99
CA ASP A 442 3.69 -7.17 19.67
C ASP A 442 3.30 -8.66 19.55
N ASP A 443 2.98 -9.27 20.70
CA ASP A 443 2.69 -10.69 20.79
C ASP A 443 1.52 -11.12 19.90
N ALA A 444 0.51 -10.27 19.73
CA ALA A 444 -0.62 -10.58 18.89
C ALA A 444 -0.31 -10.42 17.40
N LEU A 445 0.60 -9.53 16.98
CA LEU A 445 1.13 -9.51 15.60
C LEU A 445 1.98 -10.75 15.32
N ARG A 446 2.89 -11.11 16.24
CA ARG A 446 3.72 -12.32 16.15
C ARG A 446 2.87 -13.57 16.00
N GLN A 447 1.83 -13.72 16.83
CA GLN A 447 0.89 -14.86 16.78
C GLN A 447 -0.03 -14.87 15.54
N ARG A 448 -0.05 -13.80 14.74
CA ARG A 448 -0.82 -13.71 13.47
C ARG A 448 0.00 -14.04 12.24
N ALA A 449 1.32 -14.20 12.36
CA ALA A 449 2.12 -14.75 11.28
C ALA A 449 1.74 -16.21 11.05
N GLY A 450 1.29 -16.54 9.83
CA GLY A 450 0.93 -17.91 9.43
C GLY A 450 2.14 -18.82 9.21
N ALA A 451 3.34 -18.25 9.09
CA ALA A 451 4.60 -18.98 9.03
C ALA A 451 5.75 -18.17 9.65
N ARG A 452 6.82 -18.86 10.02
CA ARG A 452 8.04 -18.26 10.57
C ARG A 452 9.26 -18.74 9.78
N PHE A 453 10.02 -17.80 9.24
CA PHE A 453 11.19 -18.03 8.41
C PHE A 453 12.41 -17.63 9.23
N LEU A 454 13.11 -18.63 9.76
CA LEU A 454 14.33 -18.41 10.53
C LEU A 454 15.48 -18.07 9.56
N VAL A 455 16.03 -16.86 9.71
CA VAL A 455 17.11 -16.32 8.86
C VAL A 455 18.38 -16.23 9.69
N ASP A 456 19.05 -17.36 9.89
CA ASP A 456 20.26 -17.46 10.72
C ASP A 456 21.54 -17.01 9.99
N GLY A 457 21.49 -16.86 8.67
CA GLY A 457 22.66 -16.58 7.83
C GLY A 457 23.51 -17.83 7.55
N PRO A 458 24.77 -17.65 7.12
CA PRO A 458 25.70 -18.77 6.90
C PRO A 458 26.06 -19.45 8.23
N GLN A 459 26.00 -20.79 8.27
CA GLN A 459 26.24 -21.58 9.49
C GLN A 459 27.45 -22.49 9.38
N THR A 460 27.65 -23.09 8.21
CA THR A 460 28.70 -24.09 7.97
C THR A 460 29.97 -23.46 7.40
N ARG A 461 31.11 -24.16 7.50
CA ARG A 461 32.36 -23.74 6.87
C ARG A 461 32.17 -23.48 5.38
N GLU A 462 31.42 -24.36 4.73
CA GLU A 462 31.07 -24.32 3.32
C GLU A 462 30.27 -23.04 2.98
N ASP A 463 29.30 -22.65 3.82
CA ASP A 463 28.57 -21.38 3.66
C ASP A 463 29.50 -20.17 3.76
N TYR A 464 30.47 -20.19 4.68
CA TYR A 464 31.44 -19.09 4.83
C TYR A 464 32.39 -18.97 3.61
N ILE A 465 32.71 -20.09 2.96
CA ILE A 465 33.47 -20.08 1.71
C ILE A 465 32.61 -19.49 0.58
N ASP A 466 31.36 -19.94 0.47
CA ASP A 466 30.42 -19.48 -0.57
C ASP A 466 30.11 -17.99 -0.47
N ILE A 467 29.89 -17.45 0.74
CA ILE A 467 29.60 -16.02 0.93
C ILE A 467 30.84 -15.16 0.63
N LEU A 468 32.03 -15.61 1.02
CA LEU A 468 33.27 -14.92 0.67
C LEU A 468 33.46 -14.89 -0.85
N TYR A 469 33.28 -16.05 -1.51
CA TYR A 469 33.38 -16.17 -2.96
C TYR A 469 32.38 -15.27 -3.69
N LEU A 470 31.12 -15.24 -3.22
CA LEU A 470 30.08 -14.37 -3.77
C LEU A 470 30.43 -12.88 -3.62
N LEU A 471 30.90 -12.45 -2.44
CA LEU A 471 31.21 -11.05 -2.14
C LEU A 471 32.49 -10.55 -2.83
N MET A 472 33.47 -11.42 -3.03
CA MET A 472 34.68 -11.12 -3.79
C MET A 472 34.39 -10.83 -5.28
N GLY A 473 33.24 -11.30 -5.78
CA GLY A 473 32.75 -11.05 -7.13
C GLY A 473 33.61 -11.74 -8.19
N LYS A 474 33.51 -11.28 -9.44
CA LYS A 474 34.18 -11.93 -10.58
C LYS A 474 35.56 -11.35 -10.92
N ASN A 475 36.03 -10.35 -10.18
CA ASN A 475 37.25 -9.60 -10.50
C ASN A 475 38.49 -10.17 -9.78
N HIS A 476 38.61 -11.50 -9.71
CA HIS A 476 39.78 -12.18 -9.15
C HIS A 476 39.93 -13.59 -9.72
N ASP A 477 41.16 -14.12 -9.68
CA ASP A 477 41.49 -15.49 -10.10
C ASP A 477 41.85 -16.41 -8.92
N LEU A 478 41.44 -16.05 -7.70
CA LEU A 478 41.66 -16.87 -6.49
C LEU A 478 40.98 -18.25 -6.64
N PRO A 479 41.71 -19.37 -6.49
CA PRO A 479 41.14 -20.72 -6.59
C PRO A 479 40.34 -21.08 -5.33
N LEU A 480 39.24 -21.84 -5.50
CA LEU A 480 38.40 -22.35 -4.39
C LEU A 480 39.02 -23.53 -3.62
N GLY A 481 40.09 -24.14 -4.14
CA GLY A 481 40.66 -25.37 -3.58
C GLY A 481 39.72 -26.56 -3.77
N ASP A 482 39.63 -27.43 -2.76
CA ASP A 482 38.78 -28.64 -2.76
C ASP A 482 37.29 -28.33 -2.44
N HIS A 483 36.83 -27.10 -2.70
CA HIS A 483 35.45 -26.66 -2.47
C HIS A 483 34.71 -26.47 -3.80
N GLU A 484 33.54 -27.08 -3.92
CA GLU A 484 32.63 -26.86 -5.04
C GLU A 484 31.64 -25.75 -4.67
N ALA A 485 31.75 -24.61 -5.36
CA ALA A 485 30.94 -23.43 -5.09
C ALA A 485 29.44 -23.77 -5.15
N TYR A 486 28.71 -23.42 -4.09
CA TYR A 486 27.26 -23.58 -3.96
C TYR A 486 26.75 -25.03 -3.89
N ALA A 487 27.61 -26.05 -3.81
CA ALA A 487 27.18 -27.44 -3.74
C ALA A 487 26.37 -27.77 -2.46
N ALA A 488 26.69 -27.10 -1.35
CA ALA A 488 25.94 -27.23 -0.09
C ALA A 488 24.53 -26.59 -0.15
N GLN A 489 24.20 -25.88 -1.23
CA GLN A 489 22.90 -25.22 -1.38
C GLN A 489 21.78 -26.14 -1.88
N GLU A 490 22.00 -27.46 -2.01
CA GLU A 490 20.93 -28.43 -2.32
C GLU A 490 19.89 -28.52 -1.19
N ILE A 491 18.80 -27.78 -1.35
CA ILE A 491 17.75 -27.51 -0.36
C ILE A 491 17.09 -28.77 0.24
N LYS A 492 16.92 -29.84 -0.55
CA LYS A 492 16.03 -30.97 -0.20
C LYS A 492 16.48 -31.80 1.02
N LYS A 493 17.79 -31.98 1.24
CA LYS A 493 18.30 -32.81 2.36
C LYS A 493 18.18 -32.12 3.72
N ALA A 494 18.30 -30.79 3.77
CA ALA A 494 18.32 -30.03 5.02
C ALA A 494 16.93 -29.94 5.67
N VAL A 495 15.86 -29.86 4.87
CA VAL A 495 14.49 -29.70 5.35
C VAL A 495 13.99 -30.95 6.08
N SER A 496 14.22 -32.15 5.52
CA SER A 496 13.80 -33.41 6.15
C SER A 496 14.48 -33.65 7.51
N ALA A 497 15.78 -33.38 7.61
CA ALA A 497 16.54 -33.60 8.85
C ALA A 497 16.10 -32.66 10.00
N SER A 498 15.64 -31.45 9.70
CA SER A 498 15.17 -30.50 10.72
C SER A 498 13.85 -30.95 11.36
N PHE A 499 12.92 -31.52 10.59
CA PHE A 499 11.62 -31.95 11.11
C PHE A 499 11.70 -33.21 11.98
N GLU A 500 12.59 -34.14 11.65
CA GLU A 500 12.81 -35.36 12.46
C GLU A 500 13.21 -35.03 13.90
N GLY A 501 13.97 -33.93 14.10
CA GLY A 501 14.38 -33.44 15.41
C GLY A 501 13.23 -33.08 16.34
N HIS A 502 12.08 -32.67 15.82
CA HIS A 502 10.91 -32.27 16.64
C HIS A 502 10.01 -33.43 17.05
N SER A 503 10.40 -34.67 16.76
CA SER A 503 9.68 -35.86 17.24
C SER A 503 9.68 -35.97 18.77
N LYS A 504 10.59 -35.26 19.44
CA LYS A 504 10.58 -35.03 20.89
C LYS A 504 10.77 -33.54 21.19
N PRO A 505 10.25 -33.04 22.33
CA PRO A 505 10.57 -31.70 22.82
C PRO A 505 12.06 -31.52 23.11
N HIS A 506 12.54 -30.28 23.03
CA HIS A 506 13.91 -29.91 23.38
C HIS A 506 13.99 -29.11 24.67
N GLU A 507 12.99 -28.30 24.98
CA GLU A 507 12.98 -27.49 26.20
C GLU A 507 12.68 -28.37 27.43
N GLU A 508 13.46 -28.19 28.49
CA GLU A 508 13.44 -29.06 29.66
C GLU A 508 12.05 -29.10 30.32
N GLY A 509 11.39 -27.94 30.44
CA GLY A 509 10.03 -27.83 30.98
C GLY A 509 8.99 -28.60 30.16
N LEU A 510 9.06 -28.53 28.83
CA LEU A 510 8.13 -29.23 27.94
C LEU A 510 8.41 -30.73 27.89
N LEU A 511 9.69 -31.13 27.95
CA LEU A 511 10.11 -32.53 27.98
C LEU A 511 9.49 -33.27 29.17
N VAL A 512 9.46 -32.64 30.35
CA VAL A 512 8.82 -33.20 31.57
C VAL A 512 7.33 -33.46 31.35
N VAL A 513 6.62 -32.51 30.74
CA VAL A 513 5.19 -32.65 30.43
C VAL A 513 4.97 -33.79 29.42
N TYR A 514 5.79 -33.85 28.37
CA TYR A 514 5.71 -34.88 27.34
C TYR A 514 5.94 -36.29 27.89
N GLU A 515 7.00 -36.49 28.67
CA GLU A 515 7.29 -37.81 29.26
C GLU A 515 6.23 -38.22 30.29
N LYS A 516 5.70 -37.29 31.09
CA LYS A 516 4.58 -37.56 32.01
C LYS A 516 3.35 -38.05 31.25
N VAL A 517 2.94 -37.31 30.22
CA VAL A 517 1.74 -37.66 29.45
C VAL A 517 1.93 -39.00 28.74
N ARG A 518 3.06 -39.22 28.05
CA ARG A 518 3.33 -40.53 27.43
C ARG A 518 3.35 -41.67 28.45
N GLY A 519 3.88 -41.43 29.65
CA GLY A 519 3.87 -42.42 30.74
C GLY A 519 2.46 -42.79 31.20
N GLU A 520 1.51 -41.84 31.19
CA GLU A 520 0.13 -42.07 31.62
C GLU A 520 -0.78 -42.67 30.53
N ILE A 521 -0.63 -42.25 29.26
CA ILE A 521 -1.58 -42.58 28.18
C ILE A 521 -0.97 -43.32 26.98
N GLY A 522 0.34 -43.59 26.99
CA GLY A 522 1.07 -44.27 25.92
C GLY A 522 1.36 -43.36 24.71
N GLU A 523 1.64 -43.97 23.56
CA GLU A 523 1.95 -43.24 22.32
C GLU A 523 0.77 -42.36 21.86
N LEU A 524 1.09 -41.17 21.34
CA LEU A 524 0.13 -40.13 20.92
C LEU A 524 -0.47 -40.41 19.53
N ASP A 525 -1.05 -41.59 19.35
CA ASP A 525 -1.55 -42.13 18.07
C ASP A 525 -2.97 -41.68 17.66
N THR A 526 -3.67 -40.92 18.51
CA THR A 526 -5.06 -40.48 18.28
C THR A 526 -5.27 -39.03 18.68
N ILE A 527 -6.22 -38.36 18.01
CA ILE A 527 -6.60 -36.97 18.30
C ILE A 527 -6.97 -36.78 19.78
N ALA A 528 -7.64 -37.76 20.40
CA ALA A 528 -8.00 -37.70 21.81
C ALA A 528 -6.77 -37.68 22.74
N LYS A 529 -5.73 -38.46 22.41
CA LYS A 529 -4.47 -38.47 23.18
C LYS A 529 -3.66 -37.19 22.95
N VAL A 530 -3.58 -36.71 21.71
CA VAL A 530 -2.97 -35.40 21.40
C VAL A 530 -3.71 -34.27 22.13
N GLY A 531 -5.05 -34.33 22.20
CA GLY A 531 -5.86 -33.38 22.97
C GLY A 531 -5.53 -33.37 24.46
N ARG A 532 -5.26 -34.55 25.06
CA ARG A 532 -4.76 -34.63 26.45
C ARG A 532 -3.37 -34.02 26.60
N TYR A 533 -2.49 -34.26 25.63
CA TYR A 533 -1.16 -33.65 25.63
C TYR A 533 -1.24 -32.13 25.56
N LEU A 534 -2.02 -31.58 24.63
CA LEU A 534 -2.29 -30.13 24.51
C LEU A 534 -2.85 -29.54 25.81
N LYS A 535 -3.73 -30.27 26.50
CA LYS A 535 -4.28 -29.84 27.79
C LYS A 535 -3.21 -29.82 28.89
N ALA A 536 -2.33 -30.81 28.93
CA ALA A 536 -1.22 -30.85 29.88
C ALA A 536 -0.20 -29.73 29.65
N ILE A 537 0.05 -29.35 28.39
CA ILE A 537 0.87 -28.17 28.06
C ILE A 537 0.21 -26.90 28.62
N GLN A 538 -1.10 -26.72 28.41
CA GLN A 538 -1.83 -25.57 28.94
C GLN A 538 -1.84 -25.50 30.48
N GLU A 539 -1.84 -26.64 31.16
CA GLU A 539 -1.74 -26.69 32.63
C GLU A 539 -0.34 -26.33 33.13
N ALA A 540 0.70 -26.55 32.31
CA ALA A 540 2.07 -26.15 32.61
C ALA A 540 2.36 -24.68 32.25
N ASP A 541 1.69 -24.15 31.22
CA ASP A 541 1.80 -22.76 30.78
C ASP A 541 0.43 -22.18 30.41
N GLU A 542 -0.08 -21.29 31.26
CA GLU A 542 -1.39 -20.65 31.09
C GLU A 542 -1.50 -19.79 29.81
N ARG A 543 -0.37 -19.38 29.21
CA ARG A 543 -0.35 -18.63 27.95
C ARG A 543 -0.68 -19.51 26.74
N PHE A 544 -0.58 -20.84 26.88
CA PHE A 544 -0.94 -21.78 25.83
C PHE A 544 -2.47 -21.89 25.69
N THR A 545 -3.05 -21.02 24.86
CA THR A 545 -4.51 -20.89 24.70
C THR A 545 -5.04 -21.56 23.42
N GLY A 546 -6.35 -21.51 23.18
CA GLY A 546 -6.97 -22.02 21.94
C GLY A 546 -6.38 -21.42 20.65
N ARG A 547 -5.77 -20.22 20.72
CA ARG A 547 -5.03 -19.63 19.61
C ARG A 547 -3.78 -20.44 19.24
N ALA A 548 -3.07 -20.99 20.23
CA ALA A 548 -1.93 -21.88 19.98
C ALA A 548 -2.37 -23.14 19.23
N ILE A 549 -3.49 -23.76 19.64
CA ILE A 549 -4.05 -24.94 18.95
C ILE A 549 -4.42 -24.61 17.50
N LYS A 550 -5.04 -23.45 17.26
CA LYS A 550 -5.31 -22.98 15.89
C LYS A 550 -4.02 -22.84 15.08
N ASN A 551 -3.00 -22.17 15.63
CA ASN A 551 -1.72 -21.94 14.96
C ASN A 551 -0.99 -23.26 14.63
N ILE A 552 -0.98 -24.21 15.56
CA ILE A 552 -0.44 -25.57 15.33
C ILE A 552 -1.22 -26.25 14.20
N THR A 553 -2.55 -26.19 14.23
CA THR A 553 -3.39 -26.80 13.20
C THR A 553 -3.15 -26.19 11.82
N ASP A 554 -2.99 -24.87 11.75
CA ASP A 554 -2.68 -24.15 10.52
C ASP A 554 -1.27 -24.52 10.02
N ALA A 555 -0.28 -24.66 10.91
CA ALA A 555 1.06 -25.11 10.56
C ALA A 555 1.07 -26.56 10.03
N VAL A 556 0.27 -27.46 10.62
CA VAL A 556 0.09 -28.84 10.10
C VAL A 556 -0.50 -28.82 8.69
N LYS A 557 -1.48 -27.94 8.42
CA LYS A 557 -2.04 -27.78 7.06
C LYS A 557 -1.01 -27.23 6.08
N VAL A 558 -0.25 -26.20 6.46
CA VAL A 558 0.86 -25.66 5.66
C VAL A 558 1.88 -26.77 5.35
N ARG A 559 2.16 -27.65 6.32
CA ARG A 559 3.07 -28.77 6.14
C ARG A 559 2.51 -29.88 5.25
N ALA A 560 1.19 -30.12 5.27
CA ALA A 560 0.54 -31.02 4.32
C ALA A 560 0.62 -30.49 2.87
N MET A 561 0.79 -29.17 2.73
CA MET A 561 1.07 -28.49 1.46
C MET A 561 2.57 -28.27 1.22
N ASP A 562 3.44 -28.99 1.95
CA ASP A 562 4.89 -28.91 1.79
C ASP A 562 5.37 -29.79 0.63
N PHE A 563 5.01 -29.37 -0.58
CA PHE A 563 5.52 -29.92 -1.82
C PHE A 563 6.04 -28.78 -2.70
N GLU A 564 7.00 -29.13 -3.54
CA GLU A 564 7.56 -28.20 -4.52
C GLU A 564 6.69 -28.22 -5.78
N LEU A 565 6.16 -27.05 -6.14
CA LEU A 565 5.52 -26.86 -7.45
C LEU A 565 6.58 -26.96 -8.55
N PRO A 566 6.34 -27.69 -9.65
CA PRO A 566 7.28 -27.78 -10.78
C PRO A 566 7.69 -26.41 -11.30
N ASP A 567 8.98 -26.21 -11.58
CA ASP A 567 9.49 -24.95 -12.18
C ASP A 567 8.87 -24.69 -13.56
N GLU A 568 8.65 -25.76 -14.33
CA GLU A 568 8.00 -25.75 -15.65
C GLU A 568 6.62 -25.04 -15.63
N TRP A 569 5.89 -25.09 -14.50
CA TRP A 569 4.60 -24.42 -14.38
C TRP A 569 4.71 -22.88 -14.34
N MET A 570 5.87 -22.35 -13.97
CA MET A 570 6.16 -20.91 -13.96
C MET A 570 6.84 -20.47 -15.27
N GLU A 571 7.64 -21.35 -15.88
CA GLU A 571 8.32 -21.10 -17.15
C GLU A 571 7.36 -21.19 -18.35
N GLU A 572 6.40 -22.11 -18.31
CA GLU A 572 5.36 -22.33 -19.32
C GLU A 572 3.97 -22.17 -18.69
N PRO A 573 3.42 -20.94 -18.64
CA PRO A 573 2.15 -20.65 -17.97
C PRO A 573 0.95 -21.48 -18.45
N GLU A 574 0.97 -21.98 -19.69
CA GLU A 574 -0.06 -22.85 -20.25
C GLU A 574 -0.18 -24.20 -19.53
N LEU A 575 0.90 -24.68 -18.90
CA LEU A 575 0.91 -25.94 -18.17
C LEU A 575 0.14 -25.86 -16.85
N PHE A 576 -0.04 -24.68 -16.28
CA PHE A 576 -0.71 -24.52 -14.99
C PHE A 576 -1.44 -23.18 -14.81
N LEU A 577 -0.73 -22.06 -14.92
CA LEU A 577 -1.22 -20.74 -14.54
C LEU A 577 -2.49 -20.32 -15.31
N PHE A 578 -2.54 -20.61 -16.61
CA PHE A 578 -3.66 -20.26 -17.50
C PHE A 578 -4.77 -21.32 -17.53
N LYS A 579 -4.63 -22.41 -16.78
CA LYS A 579 -5.68 -23.42 -16.70
C LYS A 579 -6.89 -22.90 -15.91
N PRO A 580 -8.11 -23.40 -16.20
CA PRO A 580 -9.28 -23.09 -15.41
C PRO A 580 -9.08 -23.39 -13.91
N TYR A 581 -9.72 -22.60 -13.05
CA TYR A 581 -9.58 -22.72 -11.60
C TYR A 581 -9.76 -24.15 -11.06
N ASP A 582 -10.81 -24.84 -11.51
CA ASP A 582 -11.15 -26.18 -11.02
C ASP A 582 -10.09 -27.22 -11.40
N GLU A 583 -9.41 -27.03 -12.55
CA GLU A 583 -8.29 -27.86 -12.98
C GLU A 583 -7.03 -27.57 -12.14
N LYS A 584 -6.71 -26.29 -11.91
CA LYS A 584 -5.61 -25.89 -10.99
C LYS A 584 -5.82 -26.47 -9.60
N LEU A 585 -7.04 -26.41 -9.08
CA LEU A 585 -7.40 -26.97 -7.77
C LEU A 585 -7.16 -28.49 -7.71
N GLY A 586 -7.55 -29.23 -8.76
CA GLY A 586 -7.29 -30.67 -8.89
C GLY A 586 -5.80 -30.98 -8.89
N MET A 587 -5.03 -30.31 -9.74
CA MET A 587 -3.57 -30.50 -9.85
C MET A 587 -2.85 -30.24 -8.52
N VAL A 588 -3.21 -29.18 -7.79
CA VAL A 588 -2.64 -28.86 -6.48
C VAL A 588 -3.08 -29.88 -5.42
N SER A 589 -4.33 -30.35 -5.48
CA SER A 589 -4.85 -31.34 -4.54
C SER A 589 -4.17 -32.72 -4.68
N GLU A 590 -3.71 -33.09 -5.88
CA GLU A 590 -3.00 -34.34 -6.12
C GLU A 590 -1.59 -34.36 -5.51
N LEU A 591 -0.93 -33.20 -5.43
CA LEU A 591 0.39 -33.05 -4.82
C LEU A 591 0.35 -33.03 -3.29
N ARG A 592 -0.82 -32.79 -2.69
CA ARG A 592 -1.00 -32.69 -1.25
C ARG A 592 -0.66 -33.99 -0.54
N GLN A 593 0.14 -33.89 0.52
CA GLN A 593 0.44 -35.02 1.39
C GLN A 593 -0.65 -35.23 2.45
N PRO A 594 -0.90 -36.50 2.87
CA PRO A 594 -1.84 -36.78 3.94
C PRO A 594 -1.29 -36.26 5.27
N ILE A 595 -2.16 -35.64 6.08
CA ILE A 595 -1.80 -35.24 7.46
C ILE A 595 -1.64 -36.50 8.30
N THR A 596 -0.42 -36.75 8.79
CA THR A 596 -0.13 -37.86 9.70
C THR A 596 -0.13 -37.41 11.16
N MET A 597 -0.30 -38.35 12.09
CA MET A 597 -0.27 -38.02 13.52
C MET A 597 1.13 -37.58 13.98
N GLU A 598 2.17 -38.12 13.37
CA GLU A 598 3.55 -37.71 13.60
C GLU A 598 3.77 -36.23 13.25
N MET A 599 3.25 -35.77 12.11
CA MET A 599 3.30 -34.35 11.75
C MET A 599 2.63 -33.47 12.81
N VAL A 600 1.47 -33.89 13.31
CA VAL A 600 0.75 -33.16 14.35
C VAL A 600 1.59 -33.05 15.62
N ILE A 601 2.19 -34.15 16.09
CA ILE A 601 3.02 -34.17 17.30
C ILE A 601 4.25 -33.27 17.12
N GLN A 602 4.94 -33.36 15.98
CA GLN A 602 6.11 -32.54 15.68
C GLN A 602 5.77 -31.04 15.67
N GLU A 603 4.63 -30.65 15.11
CA GLU A 603 4.18 -29.25 15.13
C GLU A 603 3.76 -28.78 16.53
N VAL A 604 3.13 -29.64 17.34
CA VAL A 604 2.84 -29.35 18.75
C VAL A 604 4.14 -29.10 19.51
N ASN A 605 5.11 -30.01 19.40
CA ASN A 605 6.40 -29.89 20.08
C ASN A 605 7.14 -28.64 19.64
N ARG A 606 7.25 -28.38 18.33
CA ARG A 606 7.94 -27.20 17.79
C ARG A 606 7.33 -25.90 18.30
N TYR A 607 6.00 -25.80 18.29
CA TYR A 607 5.31 -24.59 18.76
C TYR A 607 5.48 -24.39 20.27
N ALA A 608 5.27 -25.45 21.06
CA ALA A 608 5.36 -25.38 22.51
C ALA A 608 6.82 -25.15 22.98
N ASP A 609 7.83 -25.78 22.37
CA ASP A 609 9.25 -25.51 22.63
C ASP A 609 9.54 -24.02 22.45
N SER A 610 9.02 -23.42 21.37
CA SER A 610 9.20 -21.99 21.12
C SER A 610 8.59 -21.13 22.23
N GLU A 611 7.39 -21.42 22.70
CA GLU A 611 6.74 -20.62 23.74
C GLU A 611 7.42 -20.79 25.11
N PHE A 612 7.84 -22.00 25.47
CA PHE A 612 8.61 -22.28 26.69
C PHE A 612 9.95 -21.53 26.68
N ARG A 613 10.66 -21.55 25.55
CA ARG A 613 11.92 -20.81 25.38
C ARG A 613 11.78 -19.32 25.63
N TYR A 614 10.67 -18.70 25.21
CA TYR A 614 10.43 -17.27 25.44
C TYR A 614 10.06 -16.95 26.88
N ALA A 615 9.41 -17.88 27.57
CA ALA A 615 9.12 -17.76 28.99
C ALA A 615 10.41 -17.61 29.80
N ASP A 616 11.32 -18.56 29.63
CA ASP A 616 12.49 -18.68 30.48
C ASP A 616 13.53 -17.61 30.13
N LYS A 617 13.68 -17.30 28.83
CA LYS A 617 14.65 -16.27 28.38
C LYS A 617 14.26 -14.85 28.71
N SER A 618 12.97 -14.48 28.72
CA SER A 618 12.58 -13.09 28.99
C SER A 618 13.03 -12.65 30.39
N ASP A 619 12.79 -13.49 31.39
CA ASP A 619 13.16 -13.20 32.78
C ASP A 619 14.68 -13.33 32.99
N GLU A 620 15.31 -14.36 32.40
CA GLU A 620 16.75 -14.57 32.53
C GLU A 620 17.57 -13.47 31.83
N VAL A 621 17.13 -13.00 30.65
CA VAL A 621 17.76 -11.88 29.92
C VAL A 621 17.57 -10.58 30.68
N ALA A 622 16.41 -10.33 31.29
CA ALA A 622 16.20 -9.16 32.14
C ALA A 622 17.14 -9.17 33.34
N ILE A 623 17.30 -10.33 34.01
CA ILE A 623 18.24 -10.50 35.12
C ILE A 623 19.68 -10.32 34.65
N ALA A 624 20.08 -10.96 33.55
CA ALA A 624 21.43 -10.88 33.01
C ALA A 624 21.81 -9.45 32.58
N ASN A 625 20.88 -8.73 31.95
CA ASN A 625 21.06 -7.31 31.62
C ASN A 625 21.22 -6.47 32.89
N MET A 626 20.40 -6.70 33.91
CA MET A 626 20.51 -6.00 35.19
C MET A 626 21.85 -6.28 35.89
N VAL A 627 22.33 -7.53 35.86
CA VAL A 627 23.67 -7.90 36.37
C VAL A 627 24.77 -7.19 35.58
N ARG A 628 24.65 -7.14 34.25
CA ARG A 628 25.64 -6.49 33.38
C ARG A 628 25.67 -4.98 33.59
N ASP A 629 24.52 -4.36 33.84
CA ASP A 629 24.40 -2.93 34.14
C ASP A 629 24.93 -2.60 35.53
N PHE A 630 24.70 -3.46 36.53
CA PHE A 630 25.38 -3.33 37.83
C PHE A 630 26.90 -3.43 37.68
N GLY A 631 27.40 -4.38 36.88
CA GLY A 631 28.83 -4.50 36.59
C GLY A 631 29.40 -3.26 35.88
N ARG A 632 28.67 -2.70 34.90
CA ARG A 632 29.06 -1.44 34.23
C ARG A 632 29.05 -0.26 35.20
N GLN A 633 28.09 -0.18 36.12
CA GLN A 633 28.04 0.87 37.14
C GLN A 633 29.20 0.76 38.13
N GLU A 634 29.54 -0.45 38.58
CA GLU A 634 30.70 -0.68 39.45
C GLU A 634 32.01 -0.26 38.76
N GLU A 635 32.21 -0.70 37.51
CA GLU A 635 33.38 -0.36 36.71
C GLU A 635 33.47 1.15 36.43
N ALA A 636 32.35 1.79 36.06
CA ALA A 636 32.28 3.23 35.84
C ALA A 636 32.57 4.02 37.13
N LYS A 637 32.02 3.58 38.28
CA LYS A 637 32.27 4.18 39.59
C LYS A 637 33.74 4.05 39.99
N LYS A 638 34.35 2.88 39.75
CA LYS A 638 35.77 2.64 39.99
C LYS A 638 36.64 3.60 39.17
N ARG A 639 36.41 3.71 37.86
CA ARG A 639 37.13 4.65 36.97
C ARG A 639 36.95 6.11 37.37
N TYR A 640 35.76 6.50 37.79
CA TYR A 640 35.48 7.87 38.25
C TYR A 640 36.22 8.22 39.55
N LEU A 641 36.32 7.26 40.49
CA LEU A 641 37.07 7.46 41.74
C LEU A 641 38.58 7.44 41.51
N GLU A 642 39.08 6.60 40.60
CA GLU A 642 40.50 6.56 40.19
C GLU A 642 40.93 7.86 39.49
N GLY A 643 40.06 8.50 38.72
CA GLY A 643 40.33 9.80 38.08
C GLY A 643 40.25 11.02 39.02
N LYS A 644 39.92 10.82 40.31
CA LYS A 644 39.86 11.87 41.34
C LYS A 644 41.03 11.86 42.33
N GLY A 645 41.85 10.81 42.32
CA GLY A 645 43.15 10.74 43.00
C GLY A 645 44.27 11.16 42.06
#